data_AF-A0A353DXP8-F1
#
_entry.id   AF-A0A353DXP8-F1
#
_cell.length_a   1.000
_cell.length_b   1.000
_cell.length_c   1.000
_cell.angle_alpha   90.00
_cell.angle_beta   90.00
_cell.angle_gamma   90.00
#
_symmetry.space_group_name_H-M   'P 1'
#
loop_
_entity.id
_entity.type
_entity.pdbx_description
1 polymer ?
#
loop_
_entity_poly.entity_id
_entity_poly.type
_entity_poly.pdbx_seq_one_letter_code
_entity_poly.pdbx_strand_id
1 'polypeptide(L)'
;MAVLLTFTTLTQAQVVFDDFNDGNDDGWERFSPLDIVGASSVFTFPDVGEGNKGYRLFSPAPAVPDAGPGRSFTFRTPVYSDFYAAVDVLDWVNEVDQAFGLILRVDNIGLGQTTGYVLNYDPQQASGNRAQIHFNSVTDEAAVETIGAADITLETGHDYRIVVEVAGNTFTGKVYDHLDLSQPVVTYSGVDETYSEGMAGLFNYYRGGEATDSDIGIADSTFDNYYTSAETPPAIANEAYYSFSGEPYVVALSPANRSAYQSATDGLHADILLPEGTSGAEVTLTLNGIDRTAQISQSTDGNKLKVSYDSLEANRVYDAVLELTGNQNVGRTEWTFDTFEQSYLTSNEVMVIEAEDYNYNGGSYINRPVPSGFKESGQSVNSGDQAYLDREGIPDVDFFDYSDTAGEEALAIYRAWDPVNTQAGSSETANVAQPDGQDPAVNDTTRKASLDVDLPEYQVTGTRGGEWMNYTREFPDGEYHVYLRAASRATQSIYLDQVSGNTSGINQSTDRLGTFHMPNMGIKSNYRFVALTGEDGSRVKLNLNGKHTMRLSVGTEDDNRVNNTTSLNYLLFVPATEEEAPPEETLSIAGAATVNGDYNEVTGAVFEPGKITVPATAAMQFFKILVPAASAASFAIDSVSVEGDALTITYTH
;
A
#
# COMPACT_ATOMS: atom_id res chain seq x y z
N MET A 1 -41.36 -38.70 40.52
CA MET A 1 -40.85 -38.10 39.28
C MET A 1 -40.05 -36.89 39.70
N ALA A 2 -38.72 -36.98 39.73
CA ALA A 2 -37.84 -35.86 40.03
C ALA A 2 -37.29 -35.35 38.69
N VAL A 3 -37.57 -34.10 38.36
CA VAL A 3 -37.03 -33.43 37.18
C VAL A 3 -35.66 -32.89 37.57
N LEU A 4 -34.61 -33.42 36.92
CA LEU A 4 -33.25 -32.91 37.02
C LEU A 4 -33.16 -31.70 36.09
N LEU A 5 -33.11 -30.48 36.66
CA LEU A 5 -32.75 -29.28 35.91
C LEU A 5 -31.23 -29.17 35.89
N THR A 6 -30.62 -29.50 34.75
CA THR A 6 -29.23 -29.16 34.43
C THR A 6 -29.19 -27.69 34.01
N PHE A 7 -28.60 -26.84 34.85
CA PHE A 7 -28.14 -25.52 34.43
C PHE A 7 -26.78 -25.71 33.76
N THR A 8 -26.72 -25.62 32.43
CA THR A 8 -25.47 -25.35 31.73
C THR A 8 -25.12 -23.89 32.00
N THR A 9 -24.03 -23.65 32.72
CA THR A 9 -23.39 -22.34 32.73
C THR A 9 -22.99 -22.02 31.29
N LEU A 10 -23.63 -21.02 30.69
CA LEU A 10 -23.06 -20.36 29.53
C LEU A 10 -21.75 -19.75 30.02
N THR A 11 -20.61 -20.30 29.60
CA THR A 11 -19.33 -19.62 29.68
C THR A 11 -19.49 -18.34 28.87
N GLN A 12 -19.49 -17.20 29.54
CA GLN A 12 -19.47 -15.90 28.88
C GLN A 12 -18.15 -15.86 28.09
N ALA A 13 -18.21 -15.55 26.80
CA ALA A 13 -17.00 -15.41 25.98
C ALA A 13 -16.06 -14.40 26.67
N GLN A 14 -14.79 -14.78 26.85
CA GLN A 14 -13.81 -13.96 27.53
C GLN A 14 -13.34 -12.85 26.59
N VAL A 15 -14.13 -11.79 26.51
CA VAL A 15 -13.87 -10.62 25.66
C VAL A 15 -13.12 -9.56 26.46
N VAL A 16 -12.07 -9.00 25.86
CA VAL A 16 -11.42 -7.77 26.33
C VAL A 16 -11.46 -6.75 25.20
N PHE A 17 -11.77 -5.51 25.55
CA PHE A 17 -11.71 -4.37 24.66
C PHE A 17 -11.15 -3.17 25.43
N ASP A 18 -10.28 -2.40 24.80
CA ASP A 18 -9.75 -1.15 25.31
C ASP A 18 -9.44 -0.20 24.14
N ASP A 19 -10.07 0.97 24.14
CA ASP A 19 -9.83 2.05 23.16
C ASP A 19 -8.89 3.12 23.70
N PHE A 20 -8.36 2.95 24.92
CA PHE A 20 -7.39 3.82 25.59
C PHE A 20 -7.76 5.32 25.70
N ASN A 21 -8.94 5.71 25.24
CA ASN A 21 -9.41 7.08 25.10
C ASN A 21 -9.63 7.76 26.46
N ASP A 22 -9.80 6.96 27.51
CA ASP A 22 -9.87 7.44 28.89
C ASP A 22 -8.48 7.78 29.48
N GLY A 23 -7.41 7.55 28.73
CA GLY A 23 -6.04 7.91 29.07
C GLY A 23 -5.43 7.02 30.16
N ASN A 24 -5.89 5.79 30.31
CA ASN A 24 -5.28 4.80 31.20
C ASN A 24 -5.28 3.39 30.59
N ASP A 25 -4.59 2.46 31.26
CA ASP A 25 -4.52 1.04 30.94
C ASP A 25 -5.07 0.19 32.10
N ASP A 26 -6.19 0.60 32.68
CA ASP A 26 -6.78 -0.08 33.84
C ASP A 26 -7.09 -1.56 33.52
N GLY A 27 -6.54 -2.45 34.35
CA GLY A 27 -6.68 -3.90 34.20
C GLY A 27 -5.64 -4.55 33.28
N TRP A 28 -4.71 -3.77 32.71
CA TRP A 28 -3.51 -4.29 32.06
C TRP A 28 -2.41 -4.53 33.08
N GLU A 29 -1.60 -5.57 32.84
CA GLU A 29 -0.33 -5.76 33.51
C GLU A 29 0.80 -5.26 32.62
N ARG A 30 1.80 -4.61 33.21
CA ARG A 30 2.99 -4.10 32.53
C ARG A 30 4.18 -4.96 32.88
N PHE A 31 4.95 -5.35 31.88
CA PHE A 31 6.24 -5.97 32.04
C PHE A 31 7.34 -5.07 31.46
N SER A 32 8.13 -4.46 32.35
CA SER A 32 9.34 -3.70 32.00
C SER A 32 10.57 -4.39 32.59
N PRO A 33 11.22 -5.31 31.85
CA PRO A 33 12.29 -6.16 32.38
C PRO A 33 13.53 -5.36 32.79
N LEU A 34 13.74 -4.18 32.21
CA LEU A 34 14.96 -3.39 32.37
C LEU A 34 14.88 -2.32 33.47
N ASP A 35 13.79 -2.29 34.24
CA ASP A 35 13.68 -1.46 35.46
C ASP A 35 14.86 -1.70 36.42
N ILE A 36 15.35 -2.94 36.50
CA ILE A 36 16.46 -3.34 37.37
C ILE A 36 17.79 -2.67 37.02
N VAL A 37 17.95 -2.20 35.78
CA VAL A 37 19.13 -1.46 35.30
C VAL A 37 18.84 0.03 35.06
N GLY A 38 17.66 0.52 35.47
CA GLY A 38 17.27 1.93 35.34
C GLY A 38 16.85 2.34 33.93
N ALA A 39 16.58 1.38 33.03
CA ALA A 39 16.08 1.62 31.68
C ALA A 39 14.58 1.26 31.60
N SER A 40 13.81 1.90 32.49
CA SER A 40 12.38 1.65 32.60
C SER A 40 11.62 2.04 31.34
N SER A 41 10.75 1.15 30.90
CA SER A 41 9.80 1.42 29.82
C SER A 41 8.78 2.47 30.29
N VAL A 42 8.39 3.34 29.37
CA VAL A 42 7.46 4.44 29.60
C VAL A 42 6.18 4.17 28.83
N PHE A 43 5.06 4.26 29.53
CA PHE A 43 3.72 4.01 28.99
C PHE A 43 2.94 5.32 29.08
N THR A 44 2.46 5.82 27.94
CA THR A 44 1.79 7.13 27.85
C THR A 44 0.58 7.09 26.96
N PHE A 45 -0.27 8.11 27.10
CA PHE A 45 -1.51 8.25 26.34
C PHE A 45 -1.50 9.55 25.51
N PRO A 46 -0.71 9.60 24.41
CA PRO A 46 -0.66 10.79 23.55
C PRO A 46 -2.01 11.08 22.90
N ASP A 47 -2.27 12.36 22.60
CA ASP A 47 -3.40 12.74 21.73
C ASP A 47 -3.15 12.20 20.31
N VAL A 48 -4.14 11.51 19.73
CA VAL A 48 -4.06 10.93 18.37
C VAL A 48 -5.10 11.49 17.41
N GLY A 49 -5.82 12.54 17.80
CA GLY A 49 -6.82 13.22 16.97
C GLY A 49 -8.19 13.28 17.64
N GLU A 50 -9.01 14.28 17.32
CA GLU A 50 -10.45 14.40 17.67
C GLU A 50 -10.85 14.18 19.17
N GLY A 51 -9.88 14.27 20.10
CA GLY A 51 -10.09 14.00 21.52
C GLY A 51 -9.78 12.56 21.96
N ASN A 52 -9.35 11.71 21.02
CA ASN A 52 -8.90 10.34 21.22
C ASN A 52 -7.46 10.27 21.73
N LYS A 53 -7.13 9.17 22.41
CA LYS A 53 -5.81 8.88 22.96
C LYS A 53 -5.29 7.55 22.42
N GLY A 54 -4.03 7.51 22.03
CA GLY A 54 -3.35 6.25 21.74
C GLY A 54 -2.69 5.67 22.98
N TYR A 55 -2.30 4.40 22.95
CA TYR A 55 -1.47 3.77 23.96
C TYR A 55 -0.03 3.57 23.45
N ARG A 56 0.87 4.44 23.90
CA ARG A 56 2.27 4.43 23.47
C ARG A 56 3.15 3.66 24.44
N LEU A 57 3.86 2.67 23.90
CA LEU A 57 4.94 1.95 24.57
C LEU A 57 6.28 2.53 24.09
N PHE A 58 7.09 3.04 25.02
CA PHE A 58 8.45 3.47 24.76
C PHE A 58 9.43 2.69 25.61
N SER A 59 10.36 1.97 24.98
CA SER A 59 11.40 1.19 25.64
C SER A 59 12.77 1.82 25.36
N PRO A 60 13.42 2.46 26.35
CA PRO A 60 14.70 3.11 26.14
C PRO A 60 15.86 2.11 26.07
N ALA A 61 16.95 2.54 25.44
CA ALA A 61 18.22 1.82 25.46
C ALA A 61 18.79 1.71 26.88
N PRO A 62 19.18 0.52 27.36
CA PRO A 62 19.88 0.41 28.63
C PRO A 62 21.32 0.90 28.55
N ALA A 63 21.79 1.55 29.61
CA ALA A 63 23.20 1.91 29.75
C ALA A 63 24.13 0.70 30.02
N VAL A 64 23.55 -0.49 30.26
CA VAL A 64 24.27 -1.73 30.61
C VAL A 64 24.13 -2.72 29.46
N PRO A 65 25.22 -3.04 28.73
CA PRO A 65 25.17 -3.94 27.57
C PRO A 65 24.58 -5.33 27.87
N ASP A 66 24.92 -5.90 29.03
CA ASP A 66 24.50 -7.25 29.41
C ASP A 66 23.01 -7.34 29.82
N ALA A 67 22.28 -6.22 29.86
CA ALA A 67 20.86 -6.20 30.20
C ALA A 67 19.96 -6.69 29.04
N GLY A 68 20.51 -6.79 27.83
CA GLY A 68 19.75 -7.06 26.61
C GLY A 68 19.09 -5.79 26.04
N PRO A 69 18.34 -5.90 24.93
CA PRO A 69 17.76 -4.75 24.25
C PRO A 69 16.54 -4.18 24.99
N GLY A 70 16.26 -2.90 24.73
CA GLY A 70 15.04 -2.22 25.18
C GLY A 70 13.80 -2.97 24.70
N ARG A 71 12.93 -3.37 25.64
CA ARG A 71 11.70 -4.12 25.35
C ARG A 71 10.66 -3.94 26.44
N SER A 72 9.39 -4.08 26.07
CA SER A 72 8.27 -4.12 27.02
C SER A 72 7.10 -4.90 26.45
N PHE A 73 6.29 -5.49 27.32
CA PHE A 73 5.01 -6.07 26.94
C PHE A 73 3.94 -5.65 27.94
N THR A 74 2.70 -5.50 27.48
CA THR A 74 1.52 -5.30 28.31
C THR A 74 0.50 -6.35 27.98
N PHE A 75 -0.15 -6.94 28.98
CA PHE A 75 -1.04 -8.07 28.74
C PHE A 75 -2.28 -8.05 29.63
N ARG A 76 -3.26 -8.83 29.21
CA ARG A 76 -4.50 -9.08 29.95
C ARG A 76 -4.45 -10.51 30.48
N THR A 77 -4.92 -10.70 31.70
CA THR A 77 -4.89 -12.00 32.41
C THR A 77 -5.78 -13.11 31.86
N PRO A 78 -6.78 -12.87 30.99
CA PRO A 78 -7.42 -13.92 30.22
C PRO A 78 -6.46 -14.88 29.52
N VAL A 79 -6.73 -16.18 29.65
CA VAL A 79 -5.97 -17.25 29.00
C VAL A 79 -6.81 -17.81 27.87
N TYR A 80 -6.18 -17.90 26.71
CA TYR A 80 -6.79 -18.32 25.46
C TYR A 80 -6.05 -19.50 24.87
N SER A 81 -6.78 -20.50 24.38
CA SER A 81 -6.25 -21.49 23.45
C SER A 81 -6.53 -21.01 22.03
N ASP A 82 -7.76 -21.17 21.55
CA ASP A 82 -8.26 -20.53 20.33
C ASP A 82 -8.71 -19.11 20.68
N PHE A 83 -8.39 -18.15 19.83
CA PHE A 83 -8.82 -16.77 20.02
C PHE A 83 -8.70 -15.92 18.77
N TYR A 84 -9.36 -14.77 18.86
CA TYR A 84 -9.23 -13.65 17.97
C TYR A 84 -8.55 -12.51 18.73
N ALA A 85 -7.62 -11.81 18.08
CA ALA A 85 -7.02 -10.58 18.57
C ALA A 85 -6.97 -9.52 17.46
N ALA A 86 -7.17 -8.26 17.83
CA ALA A 86 -6.98 -7.13 16.93
C ALA A 86 -6.43 -5.92 17.68
N VAL A 87 -5.69 -5.08 16.96
CA VAL A 87 -5.19 -3.79 17.45
C VAL A 87 -4.93 -2.87 16.27
N ASP A 88 -5.12 -1.57 16.48
CA ASP A 88 -4.67 -0.52 15.57
C ASP A 88 -3.23 -0.09 15.92
N VAL A 89 -2.43 0.15 14.88
CA VAL A 89 -1.09 0.71 14.96
C VAL A 89 -1.17 2.10 14.34
N LEU A 90 -0.88 3.12 15.15
CA LEU A 90 -1.04 4.53 14.76
C LEU A 90 0.29 5.22 14.45
N ASP A 91 1.37 4.83 15.15
CA ASP A 91 2.67 5.49 14.99
C ASP A 91 3.83 4.59 15.41
N TRP A 92 4.99 4.75 14.76
CA TRP A 92 6.24 4.09 15.08
C TRP A 92 7.44 4.84 14.48
N VAL A 93 8.63 4.62 15.04
CA VAL A 93 9.89 5.12 14.45
C VAL A 93 10.38 4.16 13.36
N ASN A 94 10.23 4.54 12.11
CA ASN A 94 10.48 3.64 10.98
C ASN A 94 11.96 3.35 10.73
N GLU A 95 12.88 4.25 11.10
CA GLU A 95 14.32 4.09 10.89
C GLU A 95 14.99 3.19 11.93
N VAL A 96 14.27 2.84 13.00
CA VAL A 96 14.80 2.04 14.10
C VAL A 96 14.59 0.55 13.81
N ASP A 97 15.63 -0.22 14.11
CA ASP A 97 15.62 -1.68 14.10
C ASP A 97 14.81 -2.21 15.31
N GLN A 98 13.50 -2.01 15.24
CA GLN A 98 12.53 -2.42 16.25
C GLN A 98 11.52 -3.40 15.67
N ALA A 99 10.79 -4.06 16.55
CA ALA A 99 9.59 -4.76 16.17
C ALA A 99 8.53 -4.70 17.27
N PHE A 100 7.27 -4.73 16.85
CA PHE A 100 6.14 -4.46 17.72
C PHE A 100 4.87 -5.12 17.19
N GLY A 101 3.87 -5.27 18.04
CA GLY A 101 2.61 -5.92 17.67
C GLY A 101 1.97 -6.62 18.86
N LEU A 102 1.56 -7.88 18.64
CA LEU A 102 0.80 -8.67 19.59
C LEU A 102 1.66 -9.79 20.21
N ILE A 103 1.57 -9.96 21.53
CA ILE A 103 1.97 -11.20 22.20
C ILE A 103 0.78 -12.17 22.21
N LEU A 104 1.04 -13.44 21.95
CA LEU A 104 0.03 -14.47 21.67
C LEU A 104 0.36 -15.73 22.48
N ARG A 105 -0.61 -16.24 23.25
CA ARG A 105 -0.42 -17.42 24.14
C ARG A 105 0.82 -17.30 25.04
N VAL A 106 1.07 -16.11 25.57
CA VAL A 106 2.23 -15.88 26.45
C VAL A 106 2.00 -16.46 27.85
N ASP A 107 3.03 -17.06 28.42
CA ASP A 107 3.06 -17.60 29.78
C ASP A 107 4.48 -17.47 30.38
N ASN A 108 4.64 -17.84 31.66
CA ASN A 108 5.90 -17.81 32.39
C ASN A 108 6.61 -16.44 32.31
N ILE A 109 5.83 -15.36 32.34
CA ILE A 109 6.31 -13.99 32.10
C ILE A 109 7.36 -13.62 33.15
N GLY A 110 8.57 -13.35 32.70
CA GLY A 110 9.70 -13.02 33.54
C GLY A 110 10.97 -12.80 32.74
N LEU A 111 11.92 -12.08 33.33
CA LEU A 111 13.23 -11.84 32.71
C LEU A 111 13.91 -13.20 32.44
N GLY A 112 14.23 -13.46 31.18
CA GLY A 112 14.80 -14.70 30.66
C GLY A 112 13.91 -15.93 30.84
N GLN A 113 12.60 -15.77 30.93
CA GLN A 113 11.65 -16.86 31.24
C GLN A 113 10.42 -16.89 30.34
N THR A 114 10.01 -15.74 29.78
CA THR A 114 8.77 -15.62 29.02
C THR A 114 8.72 -16.59 27.83
N THR A 115 7.60 -17.30 27.71
CA THR A 115 7.33 -18.26 26.63
C THR A 115 6.03 -17.92 25.91
N GLY A 116 5.91 -18.23 24.62
CA GLY A 116 4.66 -18.05 23.86
C GLY A 116 4.95 -17.77 22.39
N TYR A 117 4.13 -16.94 21.77
CA TYR A 117 4.35 -16.44 20.42
C TYR A 117 4.23 -14.92 20.37
N VAL A 118 4.77 -14.35 19.29
CA VAL A 118 4.52 -12.97 18.91
C VAL A 118 4.05 -12.91 17.48
N LEU A 119 3.11 -12.00 17.18
CA LEU A 119 3.00 -11.40 15.86
C LEU A 119 3.71 -10.05 15.90
N ASN A 120 4.74 -9.88 15.07
CA ASN A 120 5.51 -8.65 15.05
C ASN A 120 5.68 -8.09 13.64
N TYR A 121 5.36 -6.81 13.49
CA TYR A 121 5.81 -6.02 12.35
C TYR A 121 7.19 -5.45 12.66
N ASP A 122 8.03 -5.43 11.63
CA ASP A 122 9.42 -5.00 11.70
C ASP A 122 9.74 -4.05 10.55
N PRO A 123 9.84 -2.73 10.79
CA PRO A 123 10.10 -1.76 9.75
C PRO A 123 11.50 -1.86 9.10
N GLN A 124 12.47 -2.54 9.72
CA GLN A 124 13.88 -2.56 9.30
C GLN A 124 14.45 -3.97 9.16
N GLN A 125 13.62 -4.95 8.83
CA GLN A 125 14.04 -6.35 8.74
C GLN A 125 15.21 -6.57 7.76
N ALA A 126 15.25 -5.79 6.68
CA ALA A 126 16.43 -5.64 5.84
C ALA A 126 16.71 -4.17 5.51
N SER A 127 17.94 -3.90 5.08
CA SER A 127 18.40 -2.55 4.73
C SER A 127 17.44 -1.83 3.76
N GLY A 128 17.24 -0.52 3.97
CA GLY A 128 16.39 0.30 3.12
C GLY A 128 14.92 0.30 3.55
N ASN A 129 14.62 0.07 4.83
CA ASN A 129 13.25 0.00 5.34
C ASN A 129 12.46 -1.17 4.71
N ARG A 130 13.14 -2.25 4.35
CA ARG A 130 12.50 -3.45 3.80
C ARG A 130 11.94 -4.24 4.97
N ALA A 131 10.67 -4.00 5.23
CA ALA A 131 9.97 -4.50 6.38
C ALA A 131 9.39 -5.90 6.16
N GLN A 132 9.13 -6.60 7.26
CA GLN A 132 8.42 -7.87 7.28
C GLN A 132 7.46 -7.94 8.48
N ILE A 133 6.47 -8.83 8.39
CA ILE A 133 5.59 -9.18 9.51
C ILE A 133 5.67 -10.68 9.77
N HIS A 134 5.89 -11.07 11.02
CA HIS A 134 6.20 -12.44 11.39
C HIS A 134 5.29 -12.97 12.47
N PHE A 135 5.06 -14.27 12.46
CA PHE A 135 4.79 -15.05 13.66
C PHE A 135 6.10 -15.69 14.12
N ASN A 136 6.49 -15.47 15.38
CA ASN A 136 7.65 -16.12 15.98
C ASN A 136 7.26 -16.87 17.24
N SER A 137 7.80 -18.08 17.42
CA SER A 137 7.79 -18.76 18.72
C SER A 137 8.88 -18.17 19.62
N VAL A 138 8.56 -18.02 20.91
CA VAL A 138 9.42 -17.40 21.91
C VAL A 138 9.62 -18.35 23.08
N THR A 139 10.88 -18.59 23.45
CA THR A 139 11.27 -19.35 24.65
C THR A 139 12.32 -18.56 25.43
N ASP A 140 12.14 -18.42 26.74
CA ASP A 140 13.07 -17.70 27.62
C ASP A 140 13.37 -16.25 27.14
N GLU A 141 12.34 -15.54 26.67
CA GLU A 141 12.42 -14.21 26.03
C GLU A 141 13.22 -14.13 24.71
N ALA A 142 13.57 -15.26 24.08
CA ALA A 142 14.27 -15.29 22.80
C ALA A 142 13.40 -15.91 21.70
N ALA A 143 13.44 -15.32 20.50
CA ALA A 143 12.83 -15.93 19.31
C ALA A 143 13.54 -17.25 18.99
N VAL A 144 12.75 -18.30 18.75
CA VAL A 144 13.24 -19.64 18.42
C VAL A 144 13.06 -19.94 16.94
N GLU A 145 11.84 -19.81 16.43
CA GLU A 145 11.50 -20.11 15.04
C GLU A 145 10.48 -19.10 14.50
N THR A 146 10.70 -18.65 13.26
CA THR A 146 9.68 -17.92 12.49
C THR A 146 8.72 -18.92 11.88
N ILE A 147 7.48 -18.91 12.38
CA ILE A 147 6.47 -19.90 11.99
C ILE A 147 5.59 -19.43 10.82
N GLY A 148 5.68 -18.16 10.46
CA GLY A 148 4.98 -17.61 9.31
C GLY A 148 5.45 -16.18 9.09
N ALA A 149 5.56 -15.78 7.83
CA ALA A 149 6.08 -14.47 7.49
C ALA A 149 5.37 -13.88 6.28
N ALA A 150 5.36 -12.55 6.21
CA ALA A 150 5.12 -11.85 4.97
C ALA A 150 6.07 -10.67 4.79
N ASP A 151 6.53 -10.50 3.57
CA ASP A 151 7.18 -9.32 3.05
C ASP A 151 6.12 -8.21 2.92
N ILE A 152 6.15 -7.22 3.80
CA ILE A 152 5.19 -6.10 3.79
C ILE A 152 5.86 -4.81 4.27
N THR A 153 5.55 -3.69 3.62
CA THR A 153 6.03 -2.38 4.03
C THR A 153 4.86 -1.44 4.26
N LEU A 154 4.72 -0.95 5.50
CA LEU A 154 3.69 -0.01 5.92
C LEU A 154 4.22 1.44 5.82
N GLU A 155 3.34 2.40 5.57
CA GLU A 155 3.68 3.82 5.44
C GLU A 155 3.48 4.55 6.77
N THR A 156 4.50 5.26 7.23
CA THR A 156 4.37 6.12 8.43
C THR A 156 3.32 7.20 8.20
N GLY A 157 2.51 7.47 9.22
CA GLY A 157 1.42 8.45 9.15
C GLY A 157 0.12 7.88 8.57
N HIS A 158 0.10 6.60 8.21
CA HIS A 158 -1.14 5.83 8.03
C HIS A 158 -1.43 5.02 9.28
N ASP A 159 -2.72 4.78 9.52
CA ASP A 159 -3.19 3.89 10.56
C ASP A 159 -3.46 2.49 9.98
N TYR A 160 -3.03 1.47 10.70
CA TYR A 160 -3.18 0.08 10.27
C TYR A 160 -3.85 -0.76 11.33
N ARG A 161 -4.66 -1.73 10.90
CA ARG A 161 -5.23 -2.74 11.79
C ARG A 161 -4.53 -4.08 11.60
N ILE A 162 -3.98 -4.61 12.68
CA ILE A 162 -3.44 -5.96 12.73
C ILE A 162 -4.47 -6.87 13.37
N VAL A 163 -4.76 -7.99 12.70
CA VAL A 163 -5.71 -9.01 13.15
C VAL A 163 -5.03 -10.37 13.19
N VAL A 164 -5.30 -11.13 14.25
CA VAL A 164 -4.86 -12.52 14.41
C VAL A 164 -6.04 -13.42 14.72
N GLU A 165 -6.11 -14.54 13.98
CA GLU A 165 -7.02 -15.64 14.25
C GLU A 165 -6.20 -16.88 14.58
N VAL A 166 -6.41 -17.45 15.76
CA VAL A 166 -5.76 -18.67 16.21
C VAL A 166 -6.79 -19.77 16.37
N ALA A 167 -6.69 -20.81 15.54
CA ALA A 167 -7.57 -21.97 15.54
C ALA A 167 -6.74 -23.27 15.64
N GLY A 168 -6.78 -23.92 16.80
CA GLY A 168 -5.91 -25.04 17.12
C GLY A 168 -4.45 -24.63 17.09
N ASN A 169 -3.71 -25.12 16.09
CA ASN A 169 -2.29 -24.83 15.90
C ASN A 169 -2.04 -23.82 14.77
N THR A 170 -3.10 -23.36 14.10
CA THR A 170 -3.00 -22.47 12.95
C THR A 170 -3.19 -21.03 13.37
N PHE A 171 -2.21 -20.19 13.02
CA PHE A 171 -2.22 -18.75 13.19
C PHE A 171 -2.46 -18.11 11.83
N THR A 172 -3.44 -17.22 11.73
CA THR A 172 -3.71 -16.44 10.52
C THR A 172 -3.60 -14.96 10.85
N GLY A 173 -2.65 -14.28 10.22
CA GLY A 173 -2.42 -12.84 10.38
C GLY A 173 -2.99 -12.08 9.20
N LYS A 174 -3.63 -10.94 9.48
CA LYS A 174 -4.14 -10.01 8.46
C LYS A 174 -3.77 -8.58 8.86
N VAL A 175 -3.32 -7.79 7.89
CA VAL A 175 -3.07 -6.35 8.07
C VAL A 175 -4.01 -5.59 7.15
N TYR A 176 -4.72 -4.60 7.67
CA TYR A 176 -5.60 -3.71 6.91
C TYR A 176 -5.07 -2.28 7.02
N ASP A 177 -5.16 -1.53 5.93
CA ASP A 177 -4.98 -0.07 5.94
C ASP A 177 -6.32 0.54 6.37
N HIS A 178 -6.32 1.55 7.25
CA HIS A 178 -7.55 2.21 7.67
C HIS A 178 -8.27 2.93 6.51
N LEU A 179 -7.55 3.28 5.45
CA LEU A 179 -8.13 3.77 4.21
C LEU A 179 -8.95 2.70 3.46
N ASP A 180 -8.81 1.42 3.78
CA ASP A 180 -9.67 0.35 3.26
C ASP A 180 -9.67 -0.89 4.17
N LEU A 181 -10.66 -0.94 5.06
CA LEU A 181 -10.87 -2.08 5.96
C LEU A 181 -11.69 -3.22 5.32
N SER A 182 -12.16 -3.05 4.08
CA SER A 182 -12.94 -4.08 3.40
C SER A 182 -12.06 -5.23 2.90
N GLN A 183 -10.77 -4.98 2.72
CA GLN A 183 -9.80 -5.95 2.23
C GLN A 183 -8.43 -5.80 2.90
N PRO A 184 -7.77 -6.89 3.31
CA PRO A 184 -6.44 -6.79 3.89
C PRO A 184 -5.39 -6.39 2.84
N VAL A 185 -4.36 -5.66 3.28
CA VAL A 185 -3.11 -5.44 2.55
C VAL A 185 -2.37 -6.77 2.38
N VAL A 186 -2.31 -7.59 3.43
CA VAL A 186 -1.72 -8.93 3.40
C VAL A 186 -2.49 -9.91 4.28
N THR A 187 -2.53 -11.18 3.87
CA THR A 187 -2.95 -12.30 4.70
C THR A 187 -1.87 -13.37 4.63
N TYR A 188 -1.45 -13.90 5.78
CA TYR A 188 -0.44 -14.94 5.86
C TYR A 188 -0.74 -15.88 7.03
N SER A 189 -0.10 -17.04 7.06
CA SER A 189 -0.37 -18.04 8.09
C SER A 189 0.89 -18.74 8.58
N GLY A 190 0.81 -19.26 9.79
CA GLY A 190 1.80 -20.14 10.39
C GLY A 190 1.13 -21.29 11.13
N VAL A 191 1.86 -22.38 11.34
CA VAL A 191 1.37 -23.54 12.09
C VAL A 191 2.43 -23.94 13.11
N ASP A 192 2.07 -23.97 14.39
CA ASP A 192 2.95 -24.45 15.44
C ASP A 192 2.16 -25.04 16.61
N GLU A 193 2.75 -26.02 17.29
CA GLU A 193 2.11 -26.78 18.38
C GLU A 193 2.79 -26.63 19.74
N THR A 194 3.84 -25.79 19.83
CA THR A 194 4.68 -25.65 21.02
C THR A 194 3.91 -25.13 22.24
N TYR A 195 3.09 -24.08 22.08
CA TYR A 195 2.29 -23.47 23.13
C TYR A 195 0.80 -23.51 22.77
N SER A 196 0.03 -24.26 23.55
CA SER A 196 -1.38 -24.52 23.28
C SER A 196 -2.32 -23.46 23.82
N GLU A 197 -1.89 -22.71 24.85
CA GLU A 197 -2.69 -21.66 25.49
C GLU A 197 -1.80 -20.63 26.19
N GLY A 198 -2.35 -19.46 26.47
CA GLY A 198 -1.70 -18.42 27.27
C GLY A 198 -2.41 -17.08 27.16
N MET A 199 -1.78 -16.02 27.67
CA MET A 199 -2.32 -14.67 27.65
C MET A 199 -2.05 -13.96 26.30
N ALA A 200 -2.73 -12.83 26.08
CA ALA A 200 -2.55 -11.98 24.92
C ALA A 200 -2.38 -10.51 25.34
N GLY A 201 -1.79 -9.71 24.45
CA GLY A 201 -1.44 -8.33 24.74
C GLY A 201 -0.60 -7.67 23.66
N LEU A 202 0.05 -6.56 24.02
CA LEU A 202 0.84 -5.71 23.13
C LEU A 202 2.30 -5.70 23.52
N PHE A 203 3.17 -5.40 22.57
CA PHE A 203 4.59 -5.25 22.86
C PHE A 203 5.39 -4.43 21.87
N ASN A 204 6.59 -4.06 22.31
CA ASN A 204 7.66 -3.62 21.45
C ASN A 204 9.04 -4.11 21.93
N TYR A 205 9.99 -4.23 21.01
CA TYR A 205 11.38 -4.57 21.32
C TYR A 205 12.34 -4.01 20.27
N TYR A 206 13.54 -3.65 20.71
CA TYR A 206 14.65 -3.33 19.82
C TYR A 206 15.35 -4.63 19.38
N ARG A 207 15.54 -4.83 18.07
CA ARG A 207 16.18 -6.02 17.49
C ARG A 207 17.65 -5.77 17.12
N GLY A 208 18.04 -4.52 16.91
CA GLY A 208 19.37 -4.21 16.38
C GLY A 208 20.55 -4.58 17.30
N GLY A 209 21.75 -4.48 16.76
CA GLY A 209 22.99 -4.87 17.46
C GLY A 209 23.52 -3.86 18.48
N GLU A 210 23.07 -2.61 18.42
CA GLU A 210 23.62 -1.48 19.20
C GLU A 210 22.70 -1.14 20.39
N ALA A 211 22.41 -2.13 21.22
CA ALA A 211 21.39 -2.05 22.27
C ALA A 211 21.58 -0.92 23.30
N THR A 212 22.80 -0.40 23.47
CA THR A 212 23.09 0.67 24.45
C THR A 212 23.08 2.07 23.84
N ASP A 213 22.89 2.19 22.53
CA ASP A 213 22.82 3.48 21.85
C ASP A 213 21.49 4.17 22.18
N SER A 214 21.55 5.37 22.78
CA SER A 214 20.35 6.08 23.21
C SER A 214 19.46 6.60 22.08
N ASP A 215 20.01 6.71 20.87
CA ASP A 215 19.32 7.30 19.72
C ASP A 215 18.65 6.21 18.88
N ILE A 216 19.29 5.04 18.74
CA ILE A 216 18.78 3.95 17.89
C ILE A 216 18.42 2.67 18.66
N GLY A 217 18.95 2.44 19.86
CA GLY A 217 18.72 1.25 20.69
C GLY A 217 17.37 1.24 21.42
N ILE A 218 16.35 1.86 20.81
CA ILE A 218 15.03 2.08 21.40
C ILE A 218 13.97 1.23 20.72
N ALA A 219 12.79 1.13 21.34
CA ALA A 219 11.58 0.71 20.65
C ALA A 219 10.44 1.67 21.02
N ASP A 220 9.66 2.09 20.03
CA ASP A 220 8.67 3.15 20.17
C ASP A 220 7.53 2.94 19.18
N SER A 221 6.36 2.65 19.73
CA SER A 221 5.15 2.29 18.97
C SER A 221 3.90 2.74 19.73
N THR A 222 2.91 3.24 18.99
CA THR A 222 1.62 3.67 19.51
C THR A 222 0.51 2.80 18.95
N PHE A 223 -0.33 2.29 19.84
CA PHE A 223 -1.45 1.42 19.52
C PHE A 223 -2.78 2.05 19.87
N ASP A 224 -3.87 1.53 19.31
CA ASP A 224 -5.23 1.85 19.74
C ASP A 224 -6.19 0.67 19.51
N ASN A 225 -7.41 0.75 20.04
CA ASN A 225 -8.53 -0.18 19.78
C ASN A 225 -8.13 -1.66 19.94
N TYR A 226 -7.54 -2.01 21.09
CA TYR A 226 -7.20 -3.40 21.38
C TYR A 226 -8.45 -4.23 21.64
N TYR A 227 -8.51 -5.41 21.03
CA TYR A 227 -9.60 -6.36 21.22
C TYR A 227 -9.09 -7.80 21.28
N THR A 228 -9.61 -8.61 22.21
CA THR A 228 -9.46 -10.07 22.20
C THR A 228 -10.73 -10.82 22.57
N SER A 229 -10.93 -12.01 22.00
CA SER A 229 -12.05 -12.90 22.33
C SER A 229 -11.68 -14.37 22.17
N ALA A 230 -12.26 -15.24 23.01
CA ALA A 230 -12.04 -16.70 22.97
C ALA A 230 -12.68 -17.42 21.76
N GLU A 231 -13.47 -16.70 20.97
CA GLU A 231 -14.03 -17.18 19.72
C GLU A 231 -13.83 -16.11 18.66
N THR A 232 -13.61 -16.54 17.41
CA THR A 232 -13.72 -15.64 16.26
C THR A 232 -15.12 -15.01 16.25
N PRO A 233 -15.24 -13.67 16.29
CA PRO A 233 -16.53 -13.01 16.32
C PRO A 233 -17.44 -13.48 15.16
N PRO A 234 -18.69 -13.90 15.43
CA PRO A 234 -19.59 -14.41 14.41
C PRO A 234 -20.09 -13.27 13.51
N ALA A 235 -19.33 -12.85 12.49
CA ALA A 235 -19.80 -12.14 11.28
C ALA A 235 -18.72 -11.74 10.25
N ILE A 236 -17.55 -12.38 10.16
CA ILE A 236 -16.54 -12.05 9.12
C ILE A 236 -17.09 -12.19 7.69
N ALA A 237 -18.17 -12.95 7.52
CA ALA A 237 -18.78 -13.18 6.22
C ALA A 237 -19.81 -12.13 5.76
N ASN A 238 -20.23 -11.15 6.58
CA ASN A 238 -21.22 -10.13 6.15
C ASN A 238 -21.27 -8.81 6.95
N GLU A 239 -20.58 -8.66 8.08
CA GLU A 239 -20.58 -7.44 8.91
C GLU A 239 -19.21 -7.30 9.58
N ALA A 240 -18.45 -6.27 9.20
CA ALA A 240 -17.05 -6.11 9.55
C ALA A 240 -16.77 -6.05 11.08
N TYR A 241 -15.51 -6.38 11.40
CA TYR A 241 -14.98 -6.56 12.74
C TYR A 241 -15.17 -5.38 13.70
N TYR A 242 -15.17 -5.75 14.98
CA TYR A 242 -15.40 -4.93 16.16
C TYR A 242 -14.11 -4.22 16.61
N SER A 243 -13.96 -2.98 16.19
CA SER A 243 -13.73 -1.84 17.10
C SER A 243 -13.45 -0.58 16.27
N PHE A 244 -14.50 0.18 16.00
CA PHE A 244 -14.38 1.63 15.98
C PHE A 244 -15.36 2.07 17.03
N SER A 245 -14.87 2.38 18.22
CA SER A 245 -15.65 3.16 19.17
C SER A 245 -15.80 4.55 18.57
N GLY A 246 -16.84 4.76 17.74
CA GLY A 246 -17.23 6.09 17.30
C GLY A 246 -17.03 6.45 15.82
N GLU A 247 -16.30 5.69 14.99
CA GLU A 247 -16.08 6.08 13.58
C GLU A 247 -16.79 5.18 12.56
N PRO A 248 -17.29 5.75 11.45
CA PRO A 248 -17.88 4.98 10.36
C PRO A 248 -16.83 4.38 9.42
N TYR A 249 -17.07 3.16 8.94
CA TYR A 249 -16.13 2.47 8.04
C TYR A 249 -16.83 1.58 7.01
N VAL A 250 -16.20 1.43 5.85
CA VAL A 250 -16.71 0.58 4.76
C VAL A 250 -16.53 -0.90 5.13
N VAL A 251 -17.63 -1.66 5.07
CA VAL A 251 -17.69 -3.08 5.43
C VAL A 251 -17.90 -4.00 4.24
N ALA A 252 -18.37 -3.44 3.12
CA ALA A 252 -18.41 -4.13 1.83
C ALA A 252 -18.23 -3.10 0.72
N LEU A 253 -17.42 -3.47 -0.27
CA LEU A 253 -17.03 -2.60 -1.37
C LEU A 253 -17.08 -3.38 -2.68
N SER A 254 -17.78 -2.84 -3.68
CA SER A 254 -17.85 -3.39 -5.03
C SER A 254 -17.73 -2.26 -6.05
N PRO A 255 -16.80 -2.31 -7.02
CA PRO A 255 -15.75 -3.32 -7.11
C PRO A 255 -14.80 -3.26 -5.92
N ALA A 256 -14.27 -4.42 -5.53
CA ALA A 256 -13.31 -4.50 -4.44
C ALA A 256 -12.01 -3.76 -4.79
N ASN A 257 -11.25 -3.36 -3.78
CA ASN A 257 -9.98 -2.66 -4.00
C ASN A 257 -9.01 -3.52 -4.82
N ARG A 258 -8.28 -2.87 -5.73
CA ARG A 258 -7.32 -3.46 -6.66
C ARG A 258 -7.92 -4.49 -7.63
N SER A 259 -9.25 -4.62 -7.68
CA SER A 259 -9.90 -5.57 -8.58
C SER A 259 -9.80 -5.12 -10.04
N ALA A 260 -9.54 -6.09 -10.92
CA ALA A 260 -9.38 -5.84 -12.35
C ALA A 260 -10.54 -6.38 -13.18
N TYR A 261 -10.76 -5.80 -14.36
CA TYR A 261 -11.70 -6.26 -15.38
C TYR A 261 -13.17 -6.30 -14.94
N GLN A 262 -13.58 -5.33 -14.16
CA GLN A 262 -14.92 -5.26 -13.58
C GLN A 262 -15.93 -4.78 -14.63
N SER A 263 -17.19 -5.19 -14.50
CA SER A 263 -18.22 -4.72 -15.41
C SER A 263 -18.65 -3.30 -15.03
N ALA A 264 -18.49 -2.35 -15.95
CA ALA A 264 -18.97 -0.98 -15.72
C ALA A 264 -20.50 -0.92 -15.48
N THR A 265 -21.26 -1.87 -16.05
CA THR A 265 -22.72 -1.90 -15.87
C THR A 265 -23.16 -2.31 -14.48
N ASP A 266 -22.27 -2.94 -13.71
CA ASP A 266 -22.58 -3.40 -12.36
C ASP A 266 -22.50 -2.24 -11.36
N GLY A 267 -21.87 -1.12 -11.75
CA GLY A 267 -21.75 0.07 -10.93
C GLY A 267 -20.79 -0.10 -9.75
N LEU A 268 -20.75 0.93 -8.92
CA LEU A 268 -20.01 0.98 -7.66
C LEU A 268 -21.03 0.94 -6.52
N HIS A 269 -20.76 0.13 -5.49
CA HIS A 269 -21.57 -0.04 -4.30
C HIS A 269 -20.66 -0.09 -3.06
N ALA A 270 -21.07 0.63 -2.01
CA ALA A 270 -20.41 0.57 -0.70
C ALA A 270 -21.46 0.43 0.40
N ASP A 271 -21.23 -0.52 1.30
CA ASP A 271 -21.93 -0.60 2.58
C ASP A 271 -21.00 -0.04 3.66
N ILE A 272 -21.42 1.03 4.33
CA ILE A 272 -20.69 1.67 5.42
C ILE A 272 -21.41 1.36 6.72
N LEU A 273 -20.70 0.81 7.70
CA LEU A 273 -21.23 0.68 9.05
C LEU A 273 -21.12 2.03 9.77
N LEU A 274 -22.25 2.48 10.32
CA LEU A 274 -22.34 3.71 11.10
C LEU A 274 -22.28 3.41 12.60
N PRO A 275 -21.59 4.24 13.39
CA PRO A 275 -21.65 4.20 14.84
C PRO A 275 -23.10 4.29 15.36
N GLU A 276 -23.37 3.68 16.52
CA GLU A 276 -24.69 3.79 17.15
C GLU A 276 -25.04 5.27 17.41
N GLY A 277 -26.27 5.65 17.08
CA GLY A 277 -26.75 7.03 17.26
C GLY A 277 -26.38 8.00 16.13
N THR A 278 -25.67 7.55 15.09
CA THR A 278 -25.41 8.36 13.89
C THR A 278 -26.73 8.75 13.20
N SER A 279 -26.92 10.03 12.91
CA SER A 279 -28.09 10.54 12.21
C SER A 279 -27.70 11.53 11.13
N GLY A 280 -28.21 11.36 9.91
CA GLY A 280 -27.96 12.29 8.80
C GLY A 280 -26.54 12.19 8.22
N ALA A 281 -25.94 10.99 8.21
CA ALA A 281 -24.66 10.76 7.55
C ALA A 281 -24.78 11.09 6.06
N GLU A 282 -23.87 11.93 5.56
CA GLU A 282 -23.74 12.26 4.15
C GLU A 282 -22.39 11.75 3.65
N VAL A 283 -22.34 11.41 2.36
CA VAL A 283 -21.13 10.90 1.70
C VAL A 283 -20.80 11.77 0.49
N THR A 284 -19.52 12.02 0.30
CA THR A 284 -18.97 12.51 -0.97
C THR A 284 -18.30 11.35 -1.70
N LEU A 285 -18.48 11.29 -3.01
CA LEU A 285 -17.79 10.32 -3.88
C LEU A 285 -17.00 11.08 -4.93
N THR A 286 -15.69 10.84 -4.97
CA THR A 286 -14.81 11.35 -6.02
C THR A 286 -14.27 10.18 -6.81
N LEU A 287 -14.36 10.24 -8.15
CA LEU A 287 -13.79 9.26 -9.06
C LEU A 287 -12.78 9.96 -9.99
N ASN A 288 -11.52 9.52 -9.99
CA ASN A 288 -10.43 10.14 -10.75
C ASN A 288 -10.30 11.65 -10.50
N GLY A 289 -10.47 12.09 -9.25
CA GLY A 289 -10.46 13.50 -8.86
C GLY A 289 -11.74 14.29 -9.22
N ILE A 290 -12.73 13.66 -9.88
CA ILE A 290 -13.99 14.32 -10.25
C ILE A 290 -15.06 14.03 -9.20
N ASP A 291 -15.66 15.07 -8.63
CA ASP A 291 -16.80 14.96 -7.72
C ASP A 291 -18.03 14.37 -8.43
N ARG A 292 -18.48 13.21 -7.94
CA ARG A 292 -19.65 12.44 -8.42
C ARG A 292 -20.77 12.42 -7.38
N THR A 293 -20.66 13.19 -6.30
CA THR A 293 -21.59 13.17 -5.15
C THR A 293 -23.04 13.39 -5.58
N ALA A 294 -23.30 14.29 -6.54
CA ALA A 294 -24.66 14.55 -7.03
C ALA A 294 -25.28 13.38 -7.82
N GLN A 295 -24.49 12.37 -8.19
CA GLN A 295 -24.88 11.23 -9.02
C GLN A 295 -25.04 9.93 -8.22
N ILE A 296 -24.70 9.93 -6.94
CA ILE A 296 -24.85 8.75 -6.09
C ILE A 296 -26.30 8.58 -5.63
N SER A 297 -26.67 7.34 -5.34
CA SER A 297 -27.87 7.01 -4.56
C SER A 297 -27.44 6.54 -3.18
N GLN A 298 -28.18 6.96 -2.15
CA GLN A 298 -27.91 6.56 -0.76
C GLN A 298 -29.18 6.07 -0.07
N SER A 299 -29.05 5.05 0.77
CA SER A 299 -30.12 4.54 1.63
C SER A 299 -29.56 3.98 2.94
N THR A 300 -30.36 3.95 4.00
CA THR A 300 -29.93 3.42 5.31
C THR A 300 -30.74 2.17 5.64
N ASP A 301 -30.05 1.09 6.01
CA ASP A 301 -30.63 -0.14 6.53
C ASP A 301 -30.05 -0.46 7.91
N GLY A 302 -30.84 -0.25 8.96
CA GLY A 302 -30.36 -0.34 10.34
C GLY A 302 -29.25 0.71 10.60
N ASN A 303 -28.06 0.22 10.94
CA ASN A 303 -26.86 1.04 11.12
C ASN A 303 -25.92 1.01 9.91
N LYS A 304 -26.37 0.55 8.74
CA LYS A 304 -25.57 0.57 7.51
C LYS A 304 -26.06 1.63 6.54
N LEU A 305 -25.17 2.50 6.10
CA LEU A 305 -25.38 3.40 4.97
C LEU A 305 -24.94 2.68 3.68
N LYS A 306 -25.86 2.52 2.75
CA LYS A 306 -25.63 1.91 1.43
C LYS A 306 -25.51 3.03 0.41
N VAL A 307 -24.41 3.05 -0.33
CA VAL A 307 -24.10 4.04 -1.37
C VAL A 307 -23.95 3.31 -2.70
N SER A 308 -24.53 3.84 -3.78
CA SER A 308 -24.33 3.31 -5.13
C SER A 308 -24.08 4.40 -6.18
N TYR A 309 -23.32 4.04 -7.21
CA TYR A 309 -23.05 4.87 -8.40
C TYR A 309 -23.10 3.98 -9.65
N ASP A 310 -24.11 4.19 -10.50
CA ASP A 310 -24.42 3.30 -11.63
C ASP A 310 -23.88 3.82 -12.99
N SER A 311 -23.11 4.90 -12.99
CA SER A 311 -22.64 5.57 -14.21
C SER A 311 -21.14 5.37 -14.44
N LEU A 312 -20.60 4.19 -14.08
CA LEU A 312 -19.25 3.83 -14.47
C LEU A 312 -19.18 3.68 -15.99
N GLU A 313 -18.10 4.16 -16.56
CA GLU A 313 -17.75 3.93 -17.95
C GLU A 313 -16.85 2.70 -18.11
N ALA A 314 -17.02 1.98 -19.21
CA ALA A 314 -16.21 0.82 -19.55
C ALA A 314 -14.79 1.22 -19.99
N ASN A 315 -13.85 0.30 -19.80
CA ASN A 315 -12.46 0.44 -20.21
C ASN A 315 -11.73 1.62 -19.56
N ARG A 316 -11.94 1.81 -18.26
CA ARG A 316 -11.30 2.86 -17.47
C ARG A 316 -10.66 2.33 -16.20
N VAL A 317 -9.60 3.00 -15.76
CA VAL A 317 -9.05 2.85 -14.41
C VAL A 317 -9.71 3.91 -13.53
N TYR A 318 -10.16 3.50 -12.35
CA TYR A 318 -10.77 4.37 -11.34
C TYR A 318 -9.90 4.41 -10.09
N ASP A 319 -9.57 5.61 -9.66
CA ASP A 319 -9.16 5.95 -8.29
C ASP A 319 -10.38 6.57 -7.59
N ALA A 320 -10.90 5.87 -6.59
CA ALA A 320 -12.12 6.21 -5.90
C ALA A 320 -11.83 6.66 -4.47
N VAL A 321 -12.48 7.75 -4.07
CA VAL A 321 -12.46 8.28 -2.71
C VAL A 321 -13.89 8.45 -2.25
N LEU A 322 -14.24 7.80 -1.14
CA LEU A 322 -15.53 7.93 -0.46
C LEU A 322 -15.28 8.51 0.92
N GLU A 323 -15.84 9.68 1.19
CA GLU A 323 -15.67 10.38 2.46
C GLU A 323 -17.03 10.60 3.11
N LEU A 324 -17.14 10.27 4.40
CA LEU A 324 -18.31 10.59 5.21
C LEU A 324 -18.17 12.00 5.77
N THR A 325 -18.99 12.90 5.28
CA THR A 325 -19.01 14.30 5.72
C THR A 325 -20.07 14.54 6.79
N GLY A 326 -19.82 15.50 7.68
CA GLY A 326 -20.81 15.96 8.67
C GLY A 326 -20.96 15.10 9.94
N ASN A 327 -20.10 14.10 10.16
CA ASN A 327 -20.03 13.33 11.41
C ASN A 327 -18.92 13.87 12.33
N GLN A 328 -18.96 13.55 13.63
CA GLN A 328 -17.88 13.94 14.55
C GLN A 328 -16.55 13.25 14.23
N ASN A 329 -16.61 12.08 13.61
CA ASN A 329 -15.46 11.32 13.14
C ASN A 329 -15.60 11.09 11.63
N VAL A 330 -14.61 11.54 10.85
CA VAL A 330 -14.62 11.48 9.38
C VAL A 330 -14.13 10.11 8.94
N GLY A 331 -15.04 9.26 8.44
CA GLY A 331 -14.67 8.01 7.79
C GLY A 331 -14.23 8.26 6.35
N ARG A 332 -13.06 7.76 5.97
CA ARG A 332 -12.50 7.92 4.62
C ARG A 332 -12.09 6.58 4.07
N THR A 333 -12.50 6.29 2.84
CA THR A 333 -12.11 5.06 2.14
C THR A 333 -11.54 5.41 0.78
N GLU A 334 -10.34 4.90 0.49
CA GLU A 334 -9.68 5.00 -0.80
C GLU A 334 -9.45 3.63 -1.41
N TRP A 335 -9.77 3.50 -2.70
CA TRP A 335 -9.51 2.27 -3.42
C TRP A 335 -9.37 2.51 -4.91
N THR A 336 -8.82 1.52 -5.59
CA THR A 336 -8.67 1.53 -7.04
C THR A 336 -9.30 0.30 -7.66
N PHE A 337 -9.79 0.40 -8.89
CA PHE A 337 -10.28 -0.73 -9.68
C PHE A 337 -10.29 -0.33 -11.17
N ASP A 338 -10.52 -1.30 -12.06
CA ASP A 338 -10.74 -0.99 -13.47
C ASP A 338 -11.95 -1.70 -14.07
N THR A 339 -12.44 -1.14 -15.18
CA THR A 339 -13.55 -1.66 -15.95
C THR A 339 -13.13 -2.16 -17.33
N PHE A 340 -11.88 -2.58 -17.51
CA PHE A 340 -11.41 -3.08 -18.80
C PHE A 340 -12.11 -4.39 -19.19
N GLU A 341 -12.77 -4.37 -20.33
CA GLU A 341 -13.30 -5.59 -20.90
C GLU A 341 -12.16 -6.43 -21.49
N GLN A 342 -12.14 -7.72 -21.17
CA GLN A 342 -11.10 -8.62 -21.67
C GLN A 342 -11.07 -8.71 -23.21
N SER A 343 -12.22 -8.53 -23.87
CA SER A 343 -12.32 -8.40 -25.33
C SER A 343 -11.74 -7.10 -25.86
N TYR A 344 -11.80 -6.01 -25.08
CA TYR A 344 -11.22 -4.73 -25.45
C TYR A 344 -9.69 -4.80 -25.41
N LEU A 345 -9.12 -5.45 -24.38
CA LEU A 345 -7.66 -5.63 -24.23
C LEU A 345 -7.02 -6.45 -25.37
N THR A 346 -7.81 -7.28 -26.05
CA THR A 346 -7.35 -8.09 -27.20
C THR A 346 -7.65 -7.46 -28.57
N SER A 347 -8.29 -6.27 -28.57
CA SER A 347 -8.62 -5.53 -29.79
C SER A 347 -7.36 -5.01 -30.50
N ASN A 348 -7.54 -4.50 -31.73
CA ASN A 348 -6.44 -3.89 -32.48
C ASN A 348 -6.16 -2.44 -32.06
N GLU A 349 -7.05 -1.83 -31.28
CA GLU A 349 -6.91 -0.45 -30.81
C GLU A 349 -6.03 -0.36 -29.56
N VAL A 350 -5.95 -1.47 -28.80
CA VAL A 350 -5.15 -1.60 -27.60
C VAL A 350 -3.82 -2.30 -27.92
N MET A 351 -2.73 -1.80 -27.35
CA MET A 351 -1.44 -2.49 -27.33
C MET A 351 -1.11 -2.89 -25.90
N VAL A 352 -0.97 -4.20 -25.68
CA VAL A 352 -0.44 -4.75 -24.43
C VAL A 352 0.98 -5.22 -24.67
N ILE A 353 1.87 -4.86 -23.74
CA ILE A 353 3.28 -5.24 -23.79
C ILE A 353 3.61 -5.86 -22.43
N GLU A 354 3.76 -7.18 -22.39
CA GLU A 354 4.23 -7.89 -21.20
C GLU A 354 5.63 -7.41 -20.80
N ALA A 355 5.88 -7.24 -19.50
CA ALA A 355 7.16 -6.71 -19.01
C ALA A 355 8.31 -7.66 -19.37
N GLU A 356 8.06 -8.97 -19.34
CA GLU A 356 9.00 -10.02 -19.73
C GLU A 356 9.15 -10.19 -21.25
N ASP A 357 8.41 -9.44 -22.08
CA ASP A 357 8.47 -9.47 -23.55
C ASP A 357 9.31 -8.31 -24.14
N TYR A 358 10.42 -7.98 -23.47
CA TYR A 358 11.42 -7.03 -23.97
C TYR A 358 12.18 -7.56 -25.19
N ASN A 359 12.87 -6.68 -25.92
CA ASN A 359 13.60 -7.00 -27.14
C ASN A 359 14.62 -8.14 -26.93
N TYR A 360 15.05 -8.74 -28.03
CA TYR A 360 16.02 -9.84 -28.01
C TYR A 360 17.01 -9.73 -29.17
N ASN A 361 18.13 -10.47 -29.11
CA ASN A 361 19.10 -10.55 -30.21
C ASN A 361 19.50 -9.17 -30.80
N GLY A 362 19.68 -8.15 -29.95
CA GLY A 362 20.16 -6.83 -30.33
C GLY A 362 19.10 -5.96 -31.02
N GLY A 363 17.90 -5.88 -30.46
CA GLY A 363 16.79 -5.06 -30.94
C GLY A 363 15.80 -5.78 -31.86
N SER A 364 15.89 -7.11 -31.96
CA SER A 364 14.83 -7.92 -32.57
C SER A 364 13.59 -7.90 -31.69
N TYR A 365 12.42 -8.01 -32.31
CA TYR A 365 11.14 -7.97 -31.62
C TYR A 365 10.10 -8.79 -32.37
N ILE A 366 9.09 -9.24 -31.64
CA ILE A 366 7.86 -9.83 -32.17
C ILE A 366 6.74 -8.84 -31.90
N ASN A 367 6.06 -8.42 -32.96
CA ASN A 367 4.91 -7.54 -32.85
C ASN A 367 3.64 -8.34 -32.55
N ARG A 368 2.90 -7.95 -31.51
CA ARG A 368 1.69 -8.64 -31.02
C ARG A 368 1.92 -10.16 -30.86
N PRO A 369 2.87 -10.57 -29.98
CA PRO A 369 3.18 -11.98 -29.75
C PRO A 369 1.95 -12.74 -29.25
N VAL A 370 1.93 -14.05 -29.48
CA VAL A 370 0.97 -14.93 -28.80
C VAL A 370 1.44 -15.20 -27.36
N PRO A 371 0.55 -15.35 -26.37
CA PRO A 371 0.95 -15.68 -25.00
C PRO A 371 1.81 -16.94 -24.97
N SER A 372 2.93 -16.91 -24.25
CA SER A 372 3.85 -18.03 -24.13
C SER A 372 4.25 -18.26 -22.68
N GLY A 373 4.85 -19.41 -22.37
CA GLY A 373 5.23 -19.74 -21.01
C GLY A 373 5.17 -21.24 -20.74
N PHE A 374 5.05 -21.58 -19.47
CA PHE A 374 4.93 -22.95 -18.97
C PHE A 374 3.63 -23.11 -18.20
N LYS A 375 2.94 -24.22 -18.48
CA LYS A 375 1.84 -24.69 -17.65
C LYS A 375 2.35 -25.13 -16.29
N GLU A 376 1.46 -25.29 -15.31
CA GLU A 376 1.79 -25.89 -14.00
C GLU A 376 2.45 -27.28 -14.14
N SER A 377 2.12 -28.02 -15.20
CA SER A 377 2.75 -29.32 -15.54
C SER A 377 4.20 -29.22 -16.05
N GLY A 378 4.76 -28.02 -16.21
CA GLY A 378 6.07 -27.77 -16.83
C GLY A 378 6.08 -27.86 -18.36
N GLN A 379 4.91 -28.07 -19.00
CA GLN A 379 4.82 -28.09 -20.46
C GLN A 379 4.89 -26.66 -21.03
N SER A 380 5.81 -26.42 -21.97
CA SER A 380 5.87 -25.13 -22.69
C SER A 380 4.65 -24.91 -23.60
N VAL A 381 4.19 -23.68 -23.67
CA VAL A 381 3.16 -23.17 -24.58
C VAL A 381 3.79 -22.10 -25.47
N ASN A 382 3.55 -22.22 -26.78
CA ASN A 382 4.00 -21.25 -27.79
C ASN A 382 5.50 -20.89 -27.71
N SER A 383 6.42 -21.85 -27.80
CA SER A 383 7.89 -21.62 -27.81
C SER A 383 8.49 -21.35 -29.21
N GLY A 384 7.68 -20.87 -30.15
CA GLY A 384 8.04 -20.71 -31.57
C GLY A 384 8.34 -19.27 -32.00
N ASP A 385 8.42 -19.04 -33.32
CA ASP A 385 8.74 -17.72 -33.94
C ASP A 385 7.70 -16.61 -33.74
N GLN A 386 6.62 -16.87 -33.01
CA GLN A 386 5.53 -15.91 -32.76
C GLN A 386 5.42 -15.50 -31.29
N ALA A 387 6.38 -15.90 -30.46
CA ALA A 387 6.35 -15.73 -29.01
C ALA A 387 7.75 -15.51 -28.40
N TYR A 388 7.74 -15.05 -27.15
CA TYR A 388 8.91 -14.54 -26.44
C TYR A 388 9.54 -15.51 -25.44
N LEU A 389 8.87 -16.63 -25.11
CA LEU A 389 9.46 -17.62 -24.22
C LEU A 389 10.87 -18.03 -24.68
N ASP A 390 11.83 -17.93 -23.77
CA ASP A 390 13.27 -18.19 -23.97
C ASP A 390 13.96 -17.37 -25.07
N ARG A 391 13.44 -16.18 -25.41
CA ARG A 391 14.19 -15.21 -26.23
C ARG A 391 15.25 -14.52 -25.39
N GLU A 392 16.51 -14.57 -25.85
CA GLU A 392 17.67 -14.00 -25.15
C GLU A 392 17.97 -12.57 -25.62
N GLY A 393 18.04 -11.65 -24.67
CA GLY A 393 18.43 -10.26 -24.89
C GLY A 393 19.95 -10.07 -24.95
N ILE A 394 20.37 -8.99 -25.60
CA ILE A 394 21.75 -8.52 -25.54
C ILE A 394 21.87 -7.44 -24.46
N PRO A 395 22.69 -7.64 -23.41
CA PRO A 395 22.95 -6.62 -22.39
C PRO A 395 23.38 -5.28 -23.01
N ASP A 396 22.97 -4.18 -22.38
CA ASP A 396 23.17 -2.80 -22.82
C ASP A 396 22.51 -2.42 -24.16
N VAL A 397 21.76 -3.32 -24.79
CA VAL A 397 20.99 -3.08 -26.01
C VAL A 397 19.50 -3.35 -25.80
N ASP A 398 19.16 -4.52 -25.29
CA ASP A 398 17.79 -4.98 -25.09
C ASP A 398 17.31 -4.73 -23.64
N PHE A 399 18.23 -4.87 -22.68
CA PHE A 399 18.03 -4.60 -21.27
C PHE A 399 19.34 -4.17 -20.61
N PHE A 400 19.25 -3.63 -19.39
CA PHE A 400 20.34 -3.51 -18.44
C PHE A 400 19.88 -4.02 -17.08
N ASP A 401 20.69 -4.89 -16.50
CA ASP A 401 20.54 -5.49 -15.18
C ASP A 401 21.93 -5.42 -14.50
N TYR A 402 21.97 -5.21 -13.19
CA TYR A 402 23.26 -5.21 -12.48
C TYR A 402 23.88 -6.61 -12.38
N SER A 403 23.07 -7.66 -12.48
CA SER A 403 23.52 -9.05 -12.57
C SER A 403 23.98 -9.38 -13.99
N ASP A 404 25.03 -10.19 -14.09
CA ASP A 404 25.51 -10.75 -15.36
C ASP A 404 25.10 -12.22 -15.55
N THR A 405 24.31 -12.77 -14.62
CA THR A 405 23.82 -14.15 -14.66
C THR A 405 22.33 -14.23 -14.37
N ALA A 406 21.64 -15.15 -15.04
CA ALA A 406 20.26 -15.52 -14.73
C ALA A 406 20.10 -15.94 -13.26
N GLY A 407 18.95 -15.61 -12.68
CA GLY A 407 18.57 -16.04 -11.35
C GLY A 407 18.35 -17.56 -11.25
N GLU A 408 17.90 -18.00 -10.09
CA GLU A 408 17.46 -19.39 -9.89
C GLU A 408 16.25 -19.70 -10.79
N GLU A 409 15.94 -20.99 -11.01
CA GLU A 409 14.91 -21.44 -11.97
C GLU A 409 13.55 -20.74 -11.77
N ALA A 410 13.15 -20.50 -10.51
CA ALA A 410 11.90 -19.81 -10.17
C ALA A 410 11.88 -18.32 -10.56
N LEU A 411 13.05 -17.70 -10.69
CA LEU A 411 13.25 -16.30 -11.08
C LEU A 411 13.79 -16.16 -12.52
N ALA A 412 13.98 -17.25 -13.26
CA ALA A 412 14.38 -17.23 -14.66
C ALA A 412 13.40 -18.04 -15.53
N ILE A 413 12.17 -18.27 -15.04
CA ILE A 413 11.24 -19.23 -15.62
C ILE A 413 10.79 -18.88 -17.05
N TYR A 414 10.77 -17.60 -17.42
CA TYR A 414 10.34 -17.14 -18.75
C TYR A 414 11.51 -16.82 -19.70
N ARG A 415 12.63 -16.36 -19.11
CA ARG A 415 13.87 -15.97 -19.79
C ARG A 415 15.05 -16.69 -19.14
N ALA A 416 15.25 -17.97 -19.46
CA ALA A 416 16.20 -18.84 -18.74
C ALA A 416 17.68 -18.40 -18.78
N TRP A 417 18.05 -17.48 -19.67
CA TRP A 417 19.44 -17.05 -19.90
C TRP A 417 19.69 -15.57 -19.64
N ASP A 418 18.62 -14.76 -19.52
CA ASP A 418 18.77 -13.33 -19.24
C ASP A 418 18.88 -13.13 -17.70
N PRO A 419 19.71 -12.19 -17.21
CA PRO A 419 19.81 -11.85 -15.80
C PRO A 419 18.54 -11.20 -15.22
N VAL A 420 17.69 -10.62 -16.09
CA VAL A 420 16.42 -10.00 -15.68
C VAL A 420 15.50 -11.06 -15.11
N ASN A 421 15.18 -10.94 -13.83
CA ASN A 421 14.35 -11.93 -13.14
C ASN A 421 12.91 -11.92 -13.68
N THR A 422 12.42 -13.10 -14.06
CA THR A 422 11.06 -13.37 -14.49
C THR A 422 10.43 -14.42 -13.59
N GLN A 423 9.23 -14.17 -13.08
CA GLN A 423 8.52 -15.07 -12.17
C GLN A 423 7.08 -15.28 -12.67
N ALA A 424 6.51 -16.47 -12.45
CA ALA A 424 5.08 -16.71 -12.64
C ALA A 424 4.34 -16.33 -11.36
N GLY A 425 3.60 -15.21 -11.35
CA GLY A 425 3.01 -14.64 -10.15
C GLY A 425 4.04 -14.10 -9.14
N SER A 426 3.55 -13.70 -7.97
CA SER A 426 4.37 -13.14 -6.88
C SER A 426 4.25 -13.98 -5.62
N SER A 427 5.35 -14.14 -4.89
CA SER A 427 5.35 -14.74 -3.56
C SER A 427 5.96 -13.78 -2.55
N GLU A 428 5.12 -13.32 -1.63
CA GLU A 428 5.46 -12.38 -0.55
C GLU A 428 5.18 -12.98 0.83
N THR A 429 4.82 -14.28 0.90
CA THR A 429 4.45 -14.99 2.12
C THR A 429 5.27 -16.27 2.27
N ALA A 430 5.47 -16.71 3.52
CA ALA A 430 6.11 -17.97 3.84
C ALA A 430 5.42 -18.66 5.03
N ASN A 431 5.39 -20.00 5.03
CA ASN A 431 4.82 -20.86 6.09
C ASN A 431 5.84 -21.94 6.52
N VAL A 432 5.82 -22.38 7.80
CA VAL A 432 6.69 -23.45 8.39
C VAL A 432 6.81 -24.71 7.54
N ALA A 433 5.79 -25.10 6.79
CA ALA A 433 5.88 -26.30 5.96
C ALA A 433 7.00 -26.21 4.89
N GLN A 434 7.46 -24.99 4.61
CA GLN A 434 8.53 -24.67 3.67
C GLN A 434 9.30 -23.43 4.16
N PRO A 435 10.18 -23.51 5.19
CA PRO A 435 10.97 -22.37 5.63
C PRO A 435 11.96 -21.89 4.57
N ASP A 436 12.24 -22.74 3.57
CA ASP A 436 13.04 -22.45 2.37
C ASP A 436 12.21 -22.30 1.07
N GLY A 437 10.88 -22.47 1.15
CA GLY A 437 9.99 -22.41 0.00
C GLY A 437 8.94 -21.33 0.19
N GLN A 438 9.09 -20.27 -0.61
CA GLN A 438 8.02 -19.32 -0.91
C GLN A 438 6.67 -20.05 -1.05
N ASP A 439 5.61 -19.52 -0.42
CA ASP A 439 4.23 -19.86 -0.78
C ASP A 439 4.14 -19.85 -2.33
N PRO A 440 3.43 -20.78 -3.01
CA PRO A 440 3.42 -20.80 -4.46
C PRO A 440 3.05 -19.41 -4.96
N ALA A 441 3.88 -18.87 -5.85
CA ALA A 441 3.67 -17.55 -6.38
C ALA A 441 2.26 -17.43 -6.97
N VAL A 442 1.51 -16.44 -6.49
CA VAL A 442 0.10 -16.24 -6.84
C VAL A 442 -0.02 -15.07 -7.81
N ASN A 443 -0.90 -15.22 -8.80
CA ASN A 443 -1.39 -14.08 -9.57
C ASN A 443 -2.60 -13.49 -8.85
N ASP A 444 -2.65 -12.16 -8.77
CA ASP A 444 -3.82 -11.44 -8.29
C ASP A 444 -5.01 -11.62 -9.23
N THR A 445 -4.77 -11.56 -10.55
CA THR A 445 -5.74 -11.87 -11.60
C THR A 445 -5.02 -12.34 -12.86
N THR A 446 -5.47 -13.45 -13.44
CA THR A 446 -4.97 -13.93 -14.73
C THR A 446 -5.88 -13.47 -15.87
N ARG A 447 -5.34 -12.81 -16.90
CA ARG A 447 -6.13 -12.40 -18.07
C ARG A 447 -6.61 -13.63 -18.84
N LYS A 448 -7.75 -13.45 -19.50
CA LYS A 448 -8.37 -14.43 -20.39
C LYS A 448 -7.41 -14.91 -21.48
N ALA A 449 -6.55 -14.03 -22.01
CA ALA A 449 -5.57 -14.40 -23.01
C ALA A 449 -4.61 -15.51 -22.52
N SER A 450 -4.15 -15.44 -21.26
CA SER A 450 -3.29 -16.44 -20.63
C SER A 450 -4.10 -17.66 -20.17
N LEU A 451 -5.28 -17.45 -19.58
CA LEU A 451 -6.18 -18.53 -19.14
C LEU A 451 -6.63 -19.45 -20.30
N ASP A 452 -6.95 -18.88 -21.47
CA ASP A 452 -7.41 -19.65 -22.64
C ASP A 452 -6.34 -20.64 -23.16
N VAL A 453 -5.07 -20.43 -22.79
CA VAL A 453 -3.95 -21.32 -23.11
C VAL A 453 -3.32 -21.98 -21.88
N ASP A 454 -3.97 -21.88 -20.71
CA ASP A 454 -3.59 -22.54 -19.46
C ASP A 454 -2.21 -22.10 -18.94
N LEU A 455 -1.97 -20.78 -18.98
CA LEU A 455 -0.76 -20.13 -18.50
C LEU A 455 -1.04 -19.22 -17.29
N PRO A 456 -0.09 -19.09 -16.35
CA PRO A 456 -0.10 -18.03 -15.35
C PRO A 456 0.19 -16.66 -16.00
N GLU A 457 0.08 -15.57 -15.23
CA GLU A 457 0.72 -14.31 -15.62
C GLU A 457 2.16 -14.29 -15.13
N TYR A 458 3.06 -13.84 -16.00
CA TYR A 458 4.46 -13.61 -15.65
C TYR A 458 4.67 -12.14 -15.29
N GLN A 459 5.81 -11.89 -14.65
CA GLN A 459 6.20 -10.56 -14.22
C GLN A 459 7.72 -10.45 -14.27
N VAL A 460 8.22 -9.23 -14.43
CA VAL A 460 9.61 -8.90 -14.10
C VAL A 460 9.66 -8.49 -12.62
N THR A 461 10.55 -9.09 -11.84
CA THR A 461 10.70 -8.81 -10.40
C THR A 461 12.18 -8.68 -10.03
N GLY A 462 12.49 -8.53 -8.74
CA GLY A 462 13.88 -8.39 -8.29
C GLY A 462 14.57 -7.12 -8.79
N THR A 463 13.79 -6.14 -9.26
CA THR A 463 14.27 -4.94 -9.95
C THR A 463 15.05 -4.00 -9.03
N ARG A 464 16.00 -3.26 -9.61
CA ARG A 464 16.83 -2.28 -8.92
C ARG A 464 16.85 -0.95 -9.65
N GLY A 465 17.14 0.12 -8.91
CA GLY A 465 17.20 1.46 -9.49
C GLY A 465 18.27 1.61 -10.57
N GLY A 466 17.91 2.14 -11.73
CA GLY A 466 18.75 2.27 -12.91
C GLY A 466 18.65 1.11 -13.91
N GLU A 467 17.99 0.00 -13.56
CA GLU A 467 17.71 -1.11 -14.49
C GLU A 467 16.66 -0.71 -15.53
N TRP A 468 16.73 -1.31 -16.71
CA TRP A 468 15.80 -0.99 -17.78
C TRP A 468 15.63 -2.11 -18.80
N MET A 469 14.49 -2.11 -19.48
CA MET A 469 14.21 -3.00 -20.62
C MET A 469 13.62 -2.21 -21.79
N ASN A 470 13.99 -2.60 -23.01
CA ASN A 470 13.51 -1.99 -24.25
C ASN A 470 12.42 -2.83 -24.91
N TYR A 471 11.37 -2.19 -25.41
CA TYR A 471 10.22 -2.81 -26.05
C TYR A 471 9.96 -2.16 -27.41
N THR A 472 10.21 -2.91 -28.49
CA THR A 472 9.89 -2.47 -29.84
C THR A 472 8.53 -3.04 -30.26
N ARG A 473 7.61 -2.18 -30.71
CA ARG A 473 6.28 -2.56 -31.20
C ARG A 473 5.86 -1.69 -32.38
N GLU A 474 4.88 -2.16 -33.13
CA GLU A 474 4.21 -1.36 -34.18
C GLU A 474 2.83 -0.93 -33.69
N PHE A 475 2.67 0.38 -33.53
CA PHE A 475 1.44 1.00 -33.06
C PHE A 475 0.56 1.40 -34.25
N PRO A 476 -0.76 1.15 -34.19
CA PRO A 476 -1.71 1.86 -35.03
C PRO A 476 -1.57 3.39 -34.85
N ASP A 477 -1.97 4.15 -35.88
CA ASP A 477 -2.07 5.60 -35.78
C ASP A 477 -3.13 5.96 -34.74
N GLY A 478 -2.73 6.68 -33.69
CA GLY A 478 -3.65 7.04 -32.61
C GLY A 478 -3.00 7.86 -31.51
N GLU A 479 -3.85 8.40 -30.65
CA GLU A 479 -3.46 9.03 -29.38
C GLU A 479 -3.74 8.05 -28.25
N TYR A 480 -2.77 7.86 -27.36
CA TYR A 480 -2.79 6.82 -26.34
C TYR A 480 -2.57 7.39 -24.94
N HIS A 481 -3.38 6.93 -23.99
CA HIS A 481 -2.98 6.88 -22.59
C HIS A 481 -2.18 5.61 -22.35
N VAL A 482 -1.23 5.69 -21.42
CA VAL A 482 -0.40 4.55 -21.03
C VAL A 482 -0.57 4.30 -19.55
N TYR A 483 -0.76 3.03 -19.21
CA TYR A 483 -0.76 2.53 -17.85
C TYR A 483 0.32 1.46 -17.70
N LEU A 484 0.91 1.38 -16.52
CA LEU A 484 1.73 0.26 -16.09
C LEU A 484 0.93 -0.53 -15.07
N ARG A 485 0.70 -1.81 -15.34
CA ARG A 485 0.22 -2.76 -14.34
C ARG A 485 1.41 -3.24 -13.53
N ALA A 486 1.49 -2.86 -12.27
CA ALA A 486 2.61 -3.19 -11.40
C ALA A 486 2.19 -3.21 -9.92
N ALA A 487 3.04 -3.81 -9.09
CA ALA A 487 2.92 -3.84 -7.63
C ALA A 487 4.23 -3.35 -7.01
N SER A 488 4.16 -2.67 -5.86
CA SER A 488 5.37 -2.23 -5.16
C SER A 488 5.22 -2.15 -3.64
N ARG A 489 6.32 -2.37 -2.92
CA ARG A 489 6.46 -2.15 -1.46
C ARG A 489 7.10 -0.80 -1.12
N ALA A 490 7.37 0.04 -2.11
CA ALA A 490 8.01 1.33 -1.88
C ALA A 490 7.52 2.36 -2.89
N THR A 491 7.34 3.59 -2.42
CA THR A 491 7.10 4.72 -3.30
C THR A 491 8.34 4.97 -4.17
N GLN A 492 8.17 4.90 -5.48
CA GLN A 492 9.26 5.09 -6.44
C GLN A 492 8.76 5.54 -7.82
N SER A 493 9.69 5.99 -8.65
CA SER A 493 9.38 6.39 -10.02
C SER A 493 9.80 5.31 -11.00
N ILE A 494 8.94 5.00 -11.98
CA ILE A 494 9.29 4.20 -13.14
C ILE A 494 9.09 5.07 -14.36
N TYR A 495 10.06 5.05 -15.26
CA TYR A 495 10.11 5.97 -16.37
C TYR A 495 9.80 5.26 -17.68
N LEU A 496 8.98 5.91 -18.50
CA LEU A 496 8.80 5.52 -19.89
C LEU A 496 9.52 6.54 -20.78
N ASP A 497 10.46 6.05 -21.57
CA ASP A 497 11.20 6.86 -22.53
C ASP A 497 11.04 6.29 -23.95
N GLN A 498 11.06 7.16 -24.95
CA GLN A 498 11.25 6.75 -26.34
C GLN A 498 12.75 6.60 -26.58
N VAL A 499 13.20 5.46 -27.11
CA VAL A 499 14.58 5.30 -27.55
C VAL A 499 14.77 6.08 -28.86
N SER A 500 15.67 7.06 -28.83
CA SER A 500 16.07 7.86 -29.99
C SER A 500 17.49 7.48 -30.45
N GLY A 501 17.67 7.23 -31.75
CA GLY A 501 18.95 6.80 -32.33
C GLY A 501 19.00 5.32 -32.76
N ASN A 502 20.16 4.67 -32.61
CA ASN A 502 20.33 3.27 -33.03
C ASN A 502 19.79 2.30 -31.98
N THR A 503 18.56 1.83 -32.18
CA THR A 503 17.84 0.91 -31.28
C THR A 503 18.48 -0.49 -31.16
N SER A 504 19.48 -0.80 -31.97
CA SER A 504 20.24 -2.06 -31.93
C SER A 504 21.69 -1.88 -31.44
N GLY A 505 22.06 -0.67 -31.02
CA GLY A 505 23.38 -0.36 -30.48
C GLY A 505 23.36 -0.23 -28.96
N ILE A 506 24.55 -0.34 -28.36
CA ILE A 506 24.79 0.09 -26.99
C ILE A 506 24.80 1.62 -26.89
N ASN A 507 24.61 2.18 -25.68
CA ASN A 507 24.60 3.63 -25.41
C ASN A 507 23.53 4.40 -26.19
N GLN A 508 22.30 3.88 -26.16
CA GLN A 508 21.15 4.49 -26.82
C GLN A 508 20.79 5.83 -26.16
N SER A 509 20.33 6.79 -26.97
CA SER A 509 19.73 8.02 -26.44
C SER A 509 18.25 7.77 -26.17
N THR A 510 17.69 8.51 -25.23
CA THR A 510 16.29 8.37 -24.84
C THR A 510 15.67 9.75 -24.61
N ASP A 511 14.40 9.87 -24.97
CA ASP A 511 13.58 11.05 -24.73
C ASP A 511 12.43 10.67 -23.78
N ARG A 512 12.35 11.34 -22.63
CA ARG A 512 11.34 11.05 -21.60
C ARG A 512 9.93 11.30 -22.12
N LEU A 513 9.07 10.29 -22.02
CA LEU A 513 7.65 10.40 -22.35
C LEU A 513 6.81 10.71 -21.11
N GLY A 514 7.17 10.18 -19.96
CA GLY A 514 6.52 10.46 -18.68
C GLY A 514 7.00 9.57 -17.55
N THR A 515 6.34 9.70 -16.40
CA THR A 515 6.65 8.95 -15.18
C THR A 515 5.41 8.22 -14.66
N PHE A 516 5.58 6.96 -14.30
CA PHE A 516 4.68 6.22 -13.44
C PHE A 516 5.12 6.45 -11.99
N HIS A 517 4.30 7.15 -11.21
CA HIS A 517 4.53 7.34 -9.77
C HIS A 517 3.95 6.14 -9.03
N MET A 518 4.81 5.17 -8.73
CA MET A 518 4.44 3.99 -7.96
C MET A 518 4.22 4.41 -6.51
N PRO A 519 3.04 4.17 -5.91
CA PRO A 519 2.90 4.26 -4.47
C PRO A 519 3.54 3.04 -3.80
N ASN A 520 3.55 3.04 -2.47
CA ASN A 520 3.61 1.80 -1.72
C ASN A 520 2.22 1.09 -1.78
N MET A 521 2.21 -0.19 -2.10
CA MET A 521 1.01 -1.05 -2.14
C MET A 521 1.06 -2.15 -1.07
N GLY A 522 1.99 -2.01 -0.12
CA GLY A 522 2.22 -2.95 0.98
C GLY A 522 3.04 -4.16 0.58
N ILE A 523 2.64 -4.89 -0.47
CA ILE A 523 3.25 -6.15 -0.93
C ILE A 523 3.37 -6.20 -2.46
N LYS A 524 4.34 -6.95 -3.02
CA LYS A 524 4.54 -7.03 -4.49
C LYS A 524 3.52 -7.91 -5.24
N SER A 525 2.42 -8.30 -4.61
CA SER A 525 1.27 -8.97 -5.25
C SER A 525 0.00 -8.12 -5.28
N ASN A 526 0.01 -6.93 -4.65
CA ASN A 526 -1.11 -5.99 -4.67
C ASN A 526 -1.08 -5.13 -5.93
N TYR A 527 -1.28 -5.74 -7.10
CA TYR A 527 -1.17 -5.05 -8.38
C TYR A 527 -2.30 -4.03 -8.60
N ARG A 528 -1.93 -2.91 -9.23
CA ARG A 528 -2.88 -1.93 -9.78
C ARG A 528 -2.37 -1.36 -11.09
N PHE A 529 -3.24 -0.61 -11.77
CA PHE A 529 -2.82 0.23 -12.89
C PHE A 529 -2.30 1.57 -12.37
N VAL A 530 -1.12 1.97 -12.83
CA VAL A 530 -0.53 3.28 -12.56
C VAL A 530 -0.45 4.04 -13.88
N ALA A 531 -1.05 5.23 -13.93
CA ALA A 531 -1.07 6.06 -15.14
C ALA A 531 0.29 6.71 -15.40
N LEU A 532 0.63 6.88 -16.69
CA LEU A 532 1.77 7.68 -17.11
C LEU A 532 1.42 9.16 -17.00
N THR A 533 2.23 9.91 -16.25
CA THR A 533 2.01 11.34 -15.99
C THR A 533 3.20 12.20 -16.42
N GLY A 534 2.92 13.45 -16.76
CA GLY A 534 3.93 14.48 -17.00
C GLY A 534 4.50 15.05 -15.71
N GLU A 535 5.44 16.00 -15.83
CA GLU A 535 6.03 16.68 -14.66
C GLU A 535 5.00 17.48 -13.84
N ASP A 536 3.89 17.88 -14.45
CA ASP A 536 2.79 18.60 -13.81
C ASP A 536 1.73 17.67 -13.17
N GLY A 537 1.95 16.36 -13.20
CA GLY A 537 1.01 15.35 -12.69
C GLY A 537 -0.16 15.04 -13.61
N SER A 538 -0.30 15.73 -14.76
CA SER A 538 -1.35 15.44 -15.75
C SER A 538 -1.06 14.13 -16.50
N ARG A 539 -2.11 13.46 -16.98
CA ARG A 539 -1.92 12.22 -17.77
C ARG A 539 -1.30 12.55 -19.12
N VAL A 540 -0.33 11.73 -19.53
CA VAL A 540 0.33 11.90 -20.82
C VAL A 540 -0.55 11.34 -21.94
N LYS A 541 -0.63 12.08 -23.05
CA LYS A 541 -1.23 11.66 -24.32
C LYS A 541 -0.14 11.48 -25.38
N LEU A 542 0.06 10.23 -25.80
CA LEU A 542 1.10 9.87 -26.77
C LEU A 542 0.51 9.69 -28.16
N ASN A 543 1.00 10.47 -29.12
CA ASN A 543 0.67 10.29 -30.53
C ASN A 543 1.66 9.29 -31.15
N LEU A 544 1.19 8.06 -31.40
CA LEU A 544 2.02 6.95 -31.88
C LEU A 544 1.53 6.47 -33.25
N ASN A 545 2.46 6.07 -34.11
CA ASN A 545 2.17 5.46 -35.41
C ASN A 545 3.39 4.69 -35.94
N GLY A 546 3.17 3.43 -36.31
CA GLY A 546 4.22 2.59 -36.85
C GLY A 546 5.18 2.12 -35.76
N LYS A 547 6.44 1.90 -36.14
CA LYS A 547 7.43 1.26 -35.28
C LYS A 547 8.03 2.23 -34.27
N HIS A 548 7.87 1.92 -32.99
CA HIS A 548 8.49 2.63 -31.87
C HIS A 548 9.26 1.65 -30.98
N THR A 549 10.36 2.13 -30.38
CA THR A 549 11.07 1.42 -29.31
C THR A 549 10.94 2.25 -28.04
N MET A 550 10.23 1.70 -27.06
CA MET A 550 10.06 2.29 -25.74
C MET A 550 11.08 1.67 -24.78
N ARG A 551 11.52 2.42 -23.78
CA ARG A 551 12.31 1.93 -22.66
C ARG A 551 11.53 2.13 -21.37
N LEU A 552 11.40 1.05 -20.60
CA LEU A 552 10.89 1.11 -19.23
C LEU A 552 12.11 1.08 -18.30
N SER A 553 12.31 2.13 -17.50
CA SER A 553 13.45 2.24 -16.58
C SER A 553 12.96 2.30 -15.13
N VAL A 554 13.53 1.48 -14.26
CA VAL A 554 13.22 1.44 -12.83
C VAL A 554 14.01 2.55 -12.15
N GLY A 555 13.38 3.69 -11.84
CA GLY A 555 14.03 4.81 -11.16
C GLY A 555 15.36 5.26 -11.76
N THR A 556 16.14 6.00 -10.97
CA THR A 556 17.54 6.34 -11.32
C THR A 556 18.53 5.98 -10.21
N GLU A 557 18.07 5.79 -8.98
CA GLU A 557 18.91 5.57 -7.81
C GLU A 557 18.90 4.09 -7.41
N ASP A 558 20.04 3.42 -7.54
CA ASP A 558 20.28 2.08 -6.99
C ASP A 558 20.47 2.16 -5.46
N ASP A 559 19.38 2.49 -4.76
CA ASP A 559 19.32 2.57 -3.31
C ASP A 559 18.65 1.31 -2.71
N ASN A 560 19.00 0.97 -1.47
CA ASN A 560 18.43 -0.20 -0.80
C ASN A 560 16.92 -0.10 -0.57
N ARG A 561 16.35 1.11 -0.56
CA ARG A 561 14.94 1.38 -0.29
C ARG A 561 14.05 1.04 -1.47
N VAL A 562 14.55 1.15 -2.70
CA VAL A 562 13.80 0.79 -3.92
C VAL A 562 14.18 -0.57 -4.48
N ASN A 563 15.34 -1.12 -4.12
CA ASN A 563 15.82 -2.40 -4.61
C ASN A 563 14.95 -3.59 -4.16
N ASN A 564 14.56 -4.43 -5.12
CA ASN A 564 13.69 -5.59 -4.94
C ASN A 564 12.31 -5.27 -4.33
N THR A 565 11.81 -4.05 -4.58
CA THR A 565 10.51 -3.61 -4.04
C THR A 565 9.42 -3.53 -5.09
N THR A 566 9.69 -3.82 -6.36
CA THR A 566 8.71 -3.69 -7.44
C THR A 566 8.63 -4.93 -8.31
N SER A 567 7.39 -5.30 -8.67
CA SER A 567 7.08 -6.26 -9.71
C SER A 567 6.32 -5.58 -10.85
N LEU A 568 6.78 -5.79 -12.08
CA LEU A 568 6.23 -5.22 -13.32
C LEU A 568 5.49 -6.32 -14.07
N ASN A 569 4.22 -6.09 -14.40
CA ASN A 569 3.39 -7.06 -15.10
C ASN A 569 3.32 -6.71 -16.60
N TYR A 570 2.60 -5.66 -16.99
CA TYR A 570 2.55 -5.22 -18.38
C TYR A 570 2.28 -3.72 -18.53
N LEU A 571 2.73 -3.17 -19.66
CA LEU A 571 2.30 -1.86 -20.15
C LEU A 571 1.02 -2.00 -20.97
N LEU A 572 0.09 -1.08 -20.76
CA LEU A 572 -1.19 -1.02 -21.44
C LEU A 572 -1.32 0.34 -22.12
N PHE A 573 -1.39 0.33 -23.46
CA PHE A 573 -1.64 1.51 -24.28
C PHE A 573 -3.08 1.44 -24.79
N VAL A 574 -3.90 2.40 -24.37
CA VAL A 574 -5.32 2.49 -24.74
C VAL A 574 -5.61 3.82 -25.42
N PRO A 575 -6.52 3.87 -26.40
CA PRO A 575 -7.01 5.11 -26.98
C PRO A 575 -7.33 6.18 -25.92
N ALA A 576 -6.81 7.40 -26.11
CA ALA A 576 -6.98 8.53 -25.20
C ALA A 576 -8.35 9.20 -25.31
N THR A 577 -9.43 8.42 -25.12
CA THR A 577 -10.82 8.89 -25.21
C THR A 577 -11.40 9.31 -23.86
N GLU A 578 -10.61 9.29 -22.79
CA GLU A 578 -11.05 9.57 -21.43
C GLU A 578 -11.18 11.07 -21.16
N GLU A 579 -12.22 11.45 -20.41
CA GLU A 579 -12.36 12.80 -19.84
C GLU A 579 -11.47 12.89 -18.60
N GLU A 580 -10.44 13.73 -18.65
CA GLU A 580 -9.59 14.02 -17.49
C GLU A 580 -10.28 15.01 -16.57
N ALA A 581 -10.03 14.88 -15.25
CA ALA A 581 -10.38 15.94 -14.32
C ALA A 581 -9.78 17.25 -14.83
N PRO A 582 -10.49 18.38 -14.75
CA PRO A 582 -9.86 19.67 -14.97
C PRO A 582 -8.65 19.75 -14.03
N PRO A 583 -7.49 20.27 -14.49
CA PRO A 583 -6.31 20.38 -13.64
C PRO A 583 -6.72 21.09 -12.35
N GLU A 584 -6.25 20.58 -11.20
CA GLU A 584 -6.52 21.24 -9.92
C GLU A 584 -6.15 22.71 -10.08
N GLU A 585 -7.15 23.59 -9.91
CA GLU A 585 -6.86 25.01 -9.88
C GLU A 585 -5.90 25.21 -8.71
N THR A 586 -4.67 25.64 -9.00
CA THR A 586 -3.72 25.98 -7.95
C THR A 586 -3.88 27.45 -7.61
N LEU A 587 -3.64 27.77 -6.35
CA LEU A 587 -3.57 29.16 -5.91
C LEU A 587 -2.52 29.88 -6.77
N SER A 588 -2.95 30.89 -7.51
CA SER A 588 -2.07 31.64 -8.41
C SER A 588 -2.32 33.14 -8.33
N ILE A 589 -1.38 33.94 -8.82
CA ILE A 589 -1.49 35.40 -8.80
C ILE A 589 -1.17 35.98 -10.18
N ALA A 590 -2.09 36.81 -10.67
CA ALA A 590 -1.96 37.52 -11.93
C ALA A 590 -1.90 39.03 -11.67
N GLY A 591 -1.07 39.75 -12.44
CA GLY A 591 -0.81 41.18 -12.32
C GLY A 591 -1.23 41.97 -13.56
N ALA A 592 -1.67 43.22 -13.37
CA ALA A 592 -1.99 44.17 -14.43
C ALA A 592 -1.54 45.61 -14.07
N ALA A 593 -1.24 46.44 -15.06
CA ALA A 593 -0.86 47.85 -14.85
C ALA A 593 -2.06 48.77 -14.53
N THR A 594 -3.28 48.32 -14.81
CA THR A 594 -4.52 49.04 -14.53
C THR A 594 -5.58 48.08 -14.00
N VAL A 595 -6.49 48.57 -13.16
CA VAL A 595 -7.54 47.75 -12.54
C VAL A 595 -8.39 46.92 -13.53
N ASN A 596 -8.64 47.44 -14.74
CA ASN A 596 -9.41 46.79 -15.80
C ASN A 596 -8.53 46.32 -16.97
N GLY A 597 -7.23 46.14 -16.76
CA GLY A 597 -6.30 45.69 -17.80
C GLY A 597 -6.30 44.17 -17.97
N ASP A 598 -5.46 43.70 -18.88
CA ASP A 598 -5.20 42.27 -19.06
C ASP A 598 -4.31 41.77 -17.92
N TYR A 599 -4.84 40.85 -17.12
CA TYR A 599 -4.12 40.22 -16.01
C TYR A 599 -3.34 39.03 -16.55
N ASN A 600 -2.02 39.04 -16.34
CA ASN A 600 -1.12 37.98 -16.75
C ASN A 600 -0.38 37.44 -15.52
N GLU A 601 0.14 36.22 -15.61
CA GLU A 601 0.92 35.59 -14.54
C GLU A 601 2.05 36.49 -14.03
N VAL A 602 2.23 36.56 -12.71
CA VAL A 602 3.30 37.34 -12.09
C VAL A 602 4.57 36.50 -11.97
N THR A 603 5.54 36.77 -12.84
CA THR A 603 6.83 36.08 -12.81
C THR A 603 7.57 36.31 -11.48
N GLY A 604 8.03 35.22 -10.86
CA GLY A 604 8.78 35.25 -9.60
C GLY A 604 7.94 35.30 -8.33
N ALA A 605 6.61 35.10 -8.43
CA ALA A 605 5.77 34.87 -7.27
C ALA A 605 6.16 33.54 -6.57
N VAL A 606 6.18 33.56 -5.24
CA VAL A 606 6.47 32.40 -4.39
C VAL A 606 5.26 32.13 -3.50
N PHE A 607 4.82 30.88 -3.47
CA PHE A 607 3.67 30.43 -2.67
C PHE A 607 4.18 29.57 -1.52
N GLU A 608 3.78 29.92 -0.30
CA GLU A 608 4.05 29.20 0.94
C GLU A 608 2.71 29.00 1.66
N PRO A 609 2.55 28.00 2.54
CA PRO A 609 1.34 27.84 3.35
C PRO A 609 1.00 29.15 4.09
N GLY A 610 -0.16 29.73 3.74
CA GLY A 610 -0.67 30.97 4.31
C GLY A 610 0.05 32.25 3.88
N LYS A 611 0.91 32.21 2.86
CA LYS A 611 1.67 33.37 2.40
C LYS A 611 2.02 33.34 0.90
N ILE A 612 1.78 34.44 0.20
CA ILE A 612 2.22 34.69 -1.17
C ILE A 612 3.23 35.83 -1.15
N THR A 613 4.39 35.64 -1.77
CA THR A 613 5.42 36.67 -1.92
C THR A 613 5.57 37.01 -3.39
N VAL A 614 5.48 38.30 -3.74
CA VAL A 614 5.62 38.81 -5.10
C VAL A 614 6.76 39.82 -5.16
N PRO A 615 7.64 39.79 -6.18
CA PRO A 615 8.64 40.83 -6.38
C PRO A 615 7.98 42.20 -6.55
N ALA A 616 8.32 43.15 -5.68
CA ALA A 616 7.80 44.50 -5.75
C ALA A 616 8.45 45.26 -6.93
N THR A 617 7.65 46.04 -7.65
CA THR A 617 8.15 46.93 -8.69
C THR A 617 7.86 48.40 -8.32
N ALA A 618 8.61 49.33 -8.91
CA ALA A 618 8.33 50.77 -8.73
C ALA A 618 7.04 51.23 -9.44
N ALA A 619 6.44 50.38 -10.27
CA ALA A 619 5.20 50.68 -10.99
C ALA A 619 3.98 50.27 -10.16
N MET A 620 2.88 51.01 -10.30
CA MET A 620 1.60 50.59 -9.76
C MET A 620 1.15 49.29 -10.45
N GLN A 621 0.80 48.28 -9.66
CA GLN A 621 0.29 47.00 -10.13
C GLN A 621 -1.01 46.67 -9.40
N PHE A 622 -1.92 46.03 -10.12
CA PHE A 622 -3.16 45.45 -9.59
C PHE A 622 -3.01 43.94 -9.67
N PHE A 623 -3.37 43.24 -8.60
CA PHE A 623 -3.24 41.79 -8.52
C PHE A 623 -4.62 41.14 -8.42
N LYS A 624 -4.75 39.97 -9.04
CA LYS A 624 -5.84 39.02 -8.84
C LYS A 624 -5.22 37.74 -8.31
N ILE A 625 -5.69 37.30 -7.15
CA ILE A 625 -5.40 35.96 -6.65
C ILE A 625 -6.51 35.07 -7.20
N LEU A 626 -6.13 34.05 -7.97
CA LEU A 626 -7.05 33.00 -8.38
C LEU A 626 -7.00 31.94 -7.29
N VAL A 627 -8.11 31.77 -6.60
CA VAL A 627 -8.27 30.83 -5.51
C VAL A 627 -8.98 29.59 -6.05
N PRO A 628 -8.49 28.39 -5.76
CA PRO A 628 -9.15 27.16 -6.16
C PRO A 628 -10.61 27.14 -5.68
N ALA A 629 -11.54 26.64 -6.50
CA ALA A 629 -12.96 26.60 -6.13
C ALA A 629 -13.21 25.90 -4.78
N ALA A 630 -12.47 24.84 -4.47
CA ALA A 630 -12.54 24.11 -3.21
C ALA A 630 -12.15 24.97 -1.99
N SER A 631 -11.17 25.87 -2.16
CA SER A 631 -10.66 26.76 -1.10
C SER A 631 -11.39 28.10 -1.05
N ALA A 632 -12.23 28.42 -2.04
CA ALA A 632 -12.79 29.76 -2.21
C ALA A 632 -13.69 30.22 -1.05
N ALA A 633 -14.33 29.29 -0.35
CA ALA A 633 -15.24 29.60 0.75
C ALA A 633 -14.49 29.96 2.06
N SER A 634 -13.30 29.39 2.28
CA SER A 634 -12.49 29.61 3.47
C SER A 634 -11.34 30.60 3.25
N PHE A 635 -11.02 30.92 1.99
CA PHE A 635 -9.92 31.82 1.66
C PHE A 635 -10.19 33.26 2.11
N ALA A 636 -9.32 33.77 2.96
CA ALA A 636 -9.33 35.16 3.40
C ALA A 636 -7.92 35.74 3.38
N ILE A 637 -7.77 36.94 2.81
CA ILE A 637 -6.52 37.70 2.90
C ILE A 637 -6.46 38.37 4.28
N ASP A 638 -5.49 37.98 5.10
CA ASP A 638 -5.30 38.54 6.44
C ASP A 638 -4.57 39.87 6.39
N SER A 639 -3.51 39.95 5.57
CA SER A 639 -2.69 41.15 5.48
C SER A 639 -1.97 41.27 4.14
N VAL A 640 -1.63 42.51 3.78
CA VAL A 640 -0.79 42.84 2.63
C VAL A 640 0.25 43.84 3.10
N SER A 641 1.53 43.51 2.94
CA SER A 641 2.66 44.36 3.32
C SER A 641 3.69 44.45 2.20
N VAL A 642 4.47 45.52 2.17
CA VAL A 642 5.61 45.68 1.27
C VAL A 642 6.85 45.88 2.13
N GLU A 643 7.81 44.97 2.02
CA GLU A 643 9.08 45.02 2.74
C GLU A 643 10.24 44.84 1.76
N GLY A 644 11.10 45.86 1.67
CA GLY A 644 12.19 45.89 0.69
C GLY A 644 11.66 45.76 -0.74
N ASP A 645 12.14 44.76 -1.46
CA ASP A 645 11.79 44.48 -2.86
C ASP A 645 10.71 43.40 -3.00
N ALA A 646 9.90 43.17 -1.96
CA ALA A 646 8.83 42.17 -1.96
C ALA A 646 7.50 42.69 -1.40
N LEU A 647 6.41 42.35 -2.10
CA LEU A 647 5.03 42.41 -1.62
C LEU A 647 4.70 41.05 -0.98
N THR A 648 4.29 41.05 0.27
CA THR A 648 3.83 39.85 0.99
C THR A 648 2.33 39.93 1.22
N ILE A 649 1.61 38.86 0.88
CA ILE A 649 0.18 38.68 1.12
C ILE A 649 0.05 37.47 2.05
N THR A 650 -0.46 37.66 3.26
CA THR A 650 -0.79 36.53 4.16
C THR A 650 -2.26 36.19 4.04
N TYR A 651 -2.58 34.91 4.12
CA TYR A 651 -3.95 34.42 3.98
C TYR A 651 -4.21 33.20 4.88
N THR A 652 -5.47 33.00 5.23
CA THR A 652 -6.01 31.74 5.76
C THR A 652 -6.84 31.08 4.68
N HIS A 653 -6.78 29.76 4.58
CA HIS A 653 -7.72 28.95 3.80
C HIS A 653 -7.97 27.64 4.53
#